data_AF-A0AAU6CZZ2-F1
#
_entry.id   AF-A0AAU6CZZ2-F1
#
_cell.length_a   1.000
_cell.length_b   1.000
_cell.length_c   1.000
_cell.angle_alpha   90.00
_cell.angle_beta   90.00
_cell.angle_gamma   90.00
#
_symmetry.space_group_name_H-M   'P 1'
#
loop_
_entity.id
_entity.type
_entity.pdbx_description
1 polymer ?
#
loop_
_entity_poly.entity_id
_entity_poly.type
_entity_poly.pdbx_seq_one_letter_code
_entity_poly.pdbx_strand_id
1 'polypeptide(L)'
;MTSGNNSSGMRLAGHEKPGETSLSPTVQKAVALDYTVNVAASLKILADKWNEVHTTGQTVTVNNDDASKPENWFTAVWNYNLGFNAPAGAPGVSWGLGWYNNPANPIYPASRLAFMDTSLDPGANHDAAHPQDWPYEEKVMGWAAWSIDTGHSYATTGRQDWPGDSGFSSAGFQPSWWLTPAQRSEIKPPLNTFCNTSNDCDVNNPPPCETQHIDGCDQLHWWNAQNTVWKTDCADTCGHESIKYLTLRAEPGRGYRLQYGEPDCEGPPAGAVVVNSVPNGTPTWSDTCGNATSSGSFQFTFYPDSSGQYEAKSDLHQIGGGYQGHFWYAHARDKTALGGDGGRMTVLGTWSMSGPVAAKQAEVLVHIPDTGAQTKQAVYQIETAFGTVKRTLDQSAHADNDWLVLGAYRFNNKTPQVSLSNTVSSGNGDDDVAYDAVAFLPGDFGVPDGPAIDLTLPNADATSPNPDQKVQQPSHNVTPPLSQSGASAERVAGKAAAKPQCGPVENGAQACMGPSLAETSDRAAAARVAPLDADDWCNSEDPKPYATRFRECDHRIVPGYMRLDGEDQAVVSFYFHRELLLDDSAGTFHEVLSITPYFWGGPVAMVNMHMDRHLCGSGCAPDNSASWDGQPSWTPGDTHVATLTTEYTWDHSKAGGALFLKPDFQLSADIIPAAGYPNVPTVGYQFSLDNPTRLDEVRCDTVIDTAGGCVFVNYAPTYTFNAGKFPQAAAHAWLVQTELLPQPGLPATPLYYLPGGRDEQNRDVVCDEEGWAAANGDPAALSSPNDTLNCDEFSFNATYNSGGMPASLGGLNPVSSGSECLQTYAKNVNGTVHLYNIGGYAPQWSEVCGRSSISGSQNSGSAGGLSSFFSNLRLMNGDAFLLDTGMTSDCAPVGRSLTCTMTLRP
;
A
#
# COMPACT_ATOMS: atom_id res chain seq x y z
N MET A 1 -4.19 42.92 -16.92
CA MET A 1 -4.95 41.70 -16.58
C MET A 1 -6.42 41.97 -16.80
N THR A 2 -7.17 41.08 -17.45
CA THR A 2 -8.65 41.10 -17.38
C THR A 2 -9.25 39.76 -17.82
N SER A 3 -9.07 38.68 -17.05
CA SER A 3 -10.17 37.71 -16.93
C SER A 3 -10.92 38.07 -15.65
N GLY A 4 -11.95 38.91 -15.77
CA GLY A 4 -12.78 39.32 -14.63
C GLY A 4 -13.95 38.37 -14.45
N ASN A 5 -14.22 37.94 -13.22
CA ASN A 5 -15.54 37.40 -12.88
C ASN A 5 -16.56 38.55 -12.89
N ASN A 6 -17.03 38.89 -14.08
CA ASN A 6 -18.03 39.92 -14.27
C ASN A 6 -19.38 39.38 -13.77
N SER A 7 -20.02 40.08 -12.84
CA SER A 7 -21.38 39.77 -12.36
C SER A 7 -22.41 40.83 -12.79
N SER A 8 -21.96 41.93 -13.38
CA SER A 8 -22.81 43.04 -13.80
C SER A 8 -23.55 42.67 -15.09
N GLY A 9 -24.88 42.72 -15.05
CA GLY A 9 -25.74 42.28 -16.16
C GLY A 9 -25.78 40.75 -16.35
N MET A 10 -25.20 39.97 -15.44
CA MET A 10 -25.13 38.50 -15.51
C MET A 10 -26.27 37.80 -14.76
N ARG A 11 -27.18 38.57 -14.16
CA ARG A 11 -28.33 38.04 -13.43
C ARG A 11 -29.37 37.46 -14.38
N LEU A 12 -30.11 36.46 -13.90
CA LEU A 12 -31.26 35.94 -14.62
C LEU A 12 -32.26 37.09 -14.88
N ALA A 13 -32.77 37.16 -16.11
CA ALA A 13 -33.74 38.19 -16.49
C ALA A 13 -34.95 38.18 -15.54
N GLY A 14 -35.32 39.34 -15.01
CA GLY A 14 -36.36 39.49 -13.98
C GLY A 14 -35.87 39.42 -12.52
N HIS A 15 -34.57 39.19 -12.31
CA HIS A 15 -33.92 39.16 -10.99
C HIS A 15 -32.78 40.19 -10.85
N GLU A 16 -32.78 41.23 -11.68
CA GLU A 16 -31.80 42.32 -11.67
C GLU A 16 -31.89 43.20 -10.41
N LYS A 17 -30.81 43.93 -10.07
CA LYS A 17 -30.89 45.02 -9.08
C LYS A 17 -31.78 46.16 -9.63
N PRO A 18 -32.40 46.99 -8.76
CA PRO A 18 -33.06 48.22 -9.19
C PRO A 18 -32.12 49.08 -10.05
N GLY A 19 -32.54 49.44 -11.27
CA GLY A 19 -31.75 50.24 -12.20
C GLY A 19 -30.73 49.46 -13.04
N GLU A 20 -30.61 48.15 -12.86
CA GLU A 20 -29.76 47.28 -13.68
C GLU A 20 -30.57 46.65 -14.83
N THR A 21 -29.94 46.44 -15.98
CA THR A 21 -30.51 45.69 -17.11
C THR A 21 -29.66 44.46 -17.38
N SER A 22 -30.29 43.28 -17.44
CA SER A 22 -29.57 42.04 -17.73
C SER A 22 -29.10 41.99 -19.19
N LEU A 23 -27.89 41.46 -19.40
CA LEU A 23 -27.38 41.10 -20.72
C LEU A 23 -28.18 39.92 -21.27
N SER A 24 -28.26 39.80 -22.59
CA SER A 24 -28.89 38.62 -23.20
C SER A 24 -28.13 37.35 -22.82
N PRO A 25 -28.78 36.17 -22.72
CA PRO A 25 -28.11 34.92 -22.36
C PRO A 25 -26.90 34.59 -23.23
N THR A 26 -26.93 34.93 -24.53
CA THR A 26 -25.80 34.77 -25.44
C THR A 26 -24.61 35.65 -25.04
N VAL A 27 -24.86 36.90 -24.67
CA VAL A 27 -23.81 37.82 -24.22
C VAL A 27 -23.30 37.42 -22.84
N GLN A 28 -24.17 36.96 -21.93
CA GLN A 28 -23.73 36.41 -20.65
C GLN A 28 -22.78 35.21 -20.86
N LYS A 29 -23.15 34.27 -21.73
CA LYS A 29 -22.28 33.13 -22.06
C LYS A 29 -20.96 33.57 -22.67
N ALA A 30 -20.97 34.58 -23.54
CA ALA A 30 -19.75 35.14 -24.11
C ALA A 30 -18.87 35.83 -23.05
N VAL A 31 -19.46 36.66 -22.18
CA VAL A 31 -18.73 37.28 -21.06
C VAL A 31 -18.15 36.22 -20.12
N ALA A 32 -18.82 35.08 -19.93
CA ALA A 32 -18.35 34.02 -19.04
C ALA A 32 -17.29 33.10 -19.67
N LEU A 33 -17.37 32.81 -20.97
CA LEU A 33 -16.56 31.75 -21.62
C LEU A 33 -15.59 32.26 -22.69
N ASP A 34 -15.86 33.42 -23.30
CA ASP A 34 -14.99 33.99 -24.33
C ASP A 34 -14.02 34.98 -23.67
N TYR A 35 -12.73 34.65 -23.76
CA TYR A 35 -11.66 35.43 -23.13
C TYR A 35 -11.66 36.90 -23.60
N THR A 36 -11.88 37.15 -24.90
CA THR A 36 -11.84 38.49 -25.47
C THR A 36 -13.01 39.33 -24.98
N VAL A 37 -14.22 38.76 -24.97
CA VAL A 37 -15.43 39.43 -24.48
C VAL A 37 -15.33 39.70 -22.98
N ASN A 38 -14.80 38.75 -22.22
CA ASN A 38 -14.57 38.91 -20.79
C ASN A 38 -13.60 40.06 -20.49
N VAL A 39 -12.45 40.09 -21.18
CA VAL A 39 -11.46 41.18 -21.11
C VAL A 39 -12.10 42.54 -21.40
N ALA A 40 -12.83 42.64 -22.51
CA ALA A 40 -13.45 43.88 -22.93
C ALA A 40 -14.52 44.37 -21.95
N ALA A 41 -15.36 43.46 -21.43
CA ALA A 41 -16.40 43.79 -20.47
C ALA A 41 -15.79 44.28 -19.14
N SER A 42 -14.74 43.62 -18.68
CA SER A 42 -14.03 43.98 -17.43
C SER A 42 -13.35 45.35 -17.55
N LEU A 43 -12.64 45.61 -18.66
CA LEU A 43 -12.00 46.90 -18.93
C LEU A 43 -13.02 48.03 -19.03
N LYS A 44 -14.17 47.77 -19.67
CA LYS A 44 -15.24 48.76 -19.76
C LYS A 44 -15.75 49.17 -18.38
N ILE A 45 -15.99 48.20 -17.49
CA ILE A 45 -16.47 48.50 -16.14
C ILE A 45 -15.44 49.34 -15.37
N LEU A 46 -14.16 48.98 -15.43
CA LEU A 46 -13.10 49.77 -14.77
C LEU A 46 -13.00 51.19 -15.35
N ALA A 47 -13.10 51.34 -16.68
CA ALA A 47 -13.11 52.65 -17.33
C ALA A 47 -14.33 53.49 -16.91
N ASP A 48 -15.51 52.90 -16.81
CA ASP A 48 -16.71 53.57 -16.32
C ASP A 48 -16.52 54.05 -14.87
N LYS A 49 -15.87 53.24 -14.03
CA LYS A 49 -15.55 53.58 -12.63
C LYS A 49 -14.50 54.66 -12.50
N TRP A 50 -13.48 54.65 -13.36
CA TRP A 50 -12.52 55.73 -13.48
C TRP A 50 -13.22 57.03 -13.87
N ASN A 51 -14.06 57.02 -14.91
CA ASN A 51 -14.79 58.20 -15.34
C ASN A 51 -15.76 58.74 -14.28
N GLU A 52 -16.40 57.85 -13.50
CA GLU A 52 -17.30 58.21 -12.40
C GLU A 52 -16.58 59.03 -11.32
N VAL A 53 -15.41 58.58 -10.85
CA VAL A 53 -14.61 59.31 -9.84
C VAL A 53 -13.92 60.56 -10.40
N HIS A 54 -13.93 60.78 -11.72
CA HIS A 54 -13.42 61.98 -12.38
C HIS A 54 -14.51 62.97 -12.80
N THR A 55 -15.78 62.70 -12.49
CA THR A 55 -16.88 63.59 -12.86
C THR A 55 -16.72 64.95 -12.16
N THR A 56 -16.88 66.04 -12.93
CA THR A 56 -16.71 67.41 -12.42
C THR A 56 -17.62 67.69 -11.23
N GLY A 57 -17.04 68.23 -10.14
CA GLY A 57 -17.75 68.51 -8.90
C GLY A 57 -17.75 67.36 -7.88
N GLN A 58 -17.21 66.20 -8.24
CA GLN A 58 -17.04 65.04 -7.35
C GLN A 58 -15.70 64.30 -7.55
N THR A 59 -14.70 64.99 -8.11
CA THR A 59 -13.43 64.40 -8.51
C THR A 59 -12.62 63.89 -7.32
N VAL A 60 -12.17 62.63 -7.35
CA VAL A 60 -11.31 62.00 -6.32
C VAL A 60 -10.14 61.27 -7.01
N THR A 61 -8.97 61.91 -6.98
CA THR A 61 -7.76 61.48 -7.71
C THR A 61 -6.64 61.02 -6.79
N VAL A 62 -5.65 60.34 -7.36
CA VAL A 62 -4.47 59.83 -6.64
C VAL A 62 -3.19 60.22 -7.36
N ASN A 63 -2.18 60.59 -6.57
CA ASN A 63 -0.84 61.02 -6.98
C ASN A 63 -0.86 62.07 -8.11
N ASN A 64 -0.42 61.71 -9.32
CA ASN A 64 -0.36 62.58 -10.49
C ASN A 64 -1.50 62.34 -11.50
N ASP A 65 -2.45 61.46 -11.17
CA ASP A 65 -3.65 61.17 -11.96
C ASP A 65 -3.40 60.62 -13.38
N ASP A 66 -2.19 60.13 -13.64
CA ASP A 66 -1.81 59.48 -14.88
C ASP A 66 -2.39 58.06 -14.94
N ALA A 67 -3.34 57.81 -15.83
CA ALA A 67 -4.01 56.52 -16.01
C ALA A 67 -3.06 55.38 -16.44
N SER A 68 -1.82 55.67 -16.87
CA SER A 68 -0.81 54.65 -17.14
C SER A 68 -0.16 54.06 -15.88
N LYS A 69 -0.46 54.62 -14.71
CA LYS A 69 0.11 54.21 -13.41
C LYS A 69 -0.92 53.41 -12.59
N PRO A 70 -0.61 52.17 -12.15
CA PRO A 70 -1.60 51.32 -11.48
C PRO A 70 -2.09 51.91 -10.16
N GLU A 71 -1.24 52.58 -9.38
CA GLU A 71 -1.61 53.24 -8.12
C GLU A 71 -2.73 54.26 -8.30
N ASN A 72 -2.80 54.94 -9.45
CA ASN A 72 -3.80 55.98 -9.67
C ASN A 72 -5.21 55.41 -9.85
N TRP A 73 -5.33 54.11 -10.14
CA TRP A 73 -6.62 53.42 -10.23
C TRP A 73 -7.23 53.04 -8.87
N PHE A 74 -6.53 53.29 -7.76
CA PHE A 74 -6.95 52.88 -6.40
C PHE A 74 -8.38 53.30 -6.06
N THR A 75 -8.76 54.56 -6.32
CA THR A 75 -10.10 55.09 -6.03
C THR A 75 -11.18 54.55 -6.97
N ALA A 76 -10.83 54.25 -8.23
CA ALA A 76 -11.74 53.60 -9.17
C ALA A 76 -12.02 52.14 -8.79
N VAL A 77 -11.00 51.42 -8.30
CA VAL A 77 -11.15 50.05 -7.79
C VAL A 77 -11.95 50.01 -6.49
N TRP A 78 -11.74 50.99 -5.61
CA TRP A 78 -12.57 51.16 -4.40
C TRP A 78 -14.04 51.39 -4.78
N ASN A 79 -14.32 52.30 -5.72
CA ASN A 79 -15.66 52.54 -6.26
C ASN A 79 -16.26 51.27 -6.89
N TYR A 80 -15.47 50.46 -7.60
CA TYR A 80 -15.97 49.22 -8.20
C TYR A 80 -16.60 48.27 -7.18
N ASN A 81 -15.99 48.12 -5.99
CA ASN A 81 -16.47 47.17 -4.97
C ASN A 81 -17.71 47.65 -4.21
N LEU A 82 -17.71 48.89 -3.72
CA LEU A 82 -18.75 49.42 -2.83
C LEU A 82 -19.67 50.46 -3.48
N GLY A 83 -19.36 50.90 -4.70
CA GLY A 83 -20.01 52.04 -5.35
C GLY A 83 -19.45 53.39 -4.91
N PHE A 84 -19.93 54.44 -5.56
CA PHE A 84 -19.59 55.84 -5.25
C PHE A 84 -20.86 56.57 -4.80
N ASN A 85 -20.81 57.17 -3.62
CA ASN A 85 -21.94 57.95 -3.11
C ASN A 85 -21.80 59.38 -3.65
N ALA A 86 -22.48 59.67 -4.75
CA ALA A 86 -22.42 60.98 -5.40
C ALA A 86 -22.95 62.11 -4.48
N PRO A 87 -22.43 63.35 -4.60
CA PRO A 87 -22.90 64.47 -3.80
C PRO A 87 -24.40 64.73 -4.02
N ALA A 88 -25.21 64.71 -2.96
CA ALA A 88 -26.65 64.92 -3.04
C ALA A 88 -27.08 66.40 -3.22
N GLY A 89 -26.13 67.31 -3.50
CA GLY A 89 -26.38 68.74 -3.77
C GLY A 89 -26.69 69.63 -2.56
N ALA A 90 -26.74 69.08 -1.34
CA ALA A 90 -26.91 69.85 -0.10
C ALA A 90 -25.56 70.02 0.64
N PRO A 91 -25.19 71.24 1.10
CA PRO A 91 -23.99 71.45 1.91
C PRO A 91 -24.05 70.63 3.22
N GLY A 92 -22.97 69.90 3.54
CA GLY A 92 -22.84 69.16 4.81
C GLY A 92 -23.35 67.72 4.80
N VAL A 93 -23.79 67.18 3.66
CA VAL A 93 -24.08 65.75 3.52
C VAL A 93 -22.82 65.02 3.08
N SER A 94 -22.42 64.00 3.84
CA SER A 94 -21.27 63.17 3.50
C SER A 94 -21.47 62.43 2.18
N TRP A 95 -20.41 62.35 1.38
CA TRP A 95 -20.38 61.73 0.06
C TRP A 95 -18.98 61.15 -0.20
N GLY A 96 -18.84 60.31 -1.21
CA GLY A 96 -17.56 59.74 -1.63
C GLY A 96 -17.47 58.22 -1.52
N LEU A 97 -16.24 57.73 -1.33
CA LEU A 97 -15.89 56.30 -1.26
C LEU A 97 -16.18 55.72 0.13
N GLY A 98 -16.81 54.54 0.17
CA GLY A 98 -17.35 53.93 1.40
C GLY A 98 -16.31 53.50 2.43
N TRP A 99 -16.62 53.66 3.73
CA TRP A 99 -15.71 53.39 4.87
C TRP A 99 -15.29 51.91 5.00
N TYR A 100 -16.17 50.95 4.64
CA TYR A 100 -15.87 49.52 4.73
C TYR A 100 -14.53 49.14 4.06
N ASN A 101 -14.23 49.72 2.89
CA ASN A 101 -12.98 49.46 2.17
C ASN A 101 -11.83 50.41 2.59
N ASN A 102 -12.03 51.34 3.52
CA ASN A 102 -10.95 52.24 3.89
C ASN A 102 -9.74 51.44 4.45
N PRO A 103 -8.51 51.67 3.96
CA PRO A 103 -7.32 50.98 4.47
C PRO A 103 -7.11 51.05 5.99
N ALA A 104 -7.63 52.08 6.65
CA ALA A 104 -7.55 52.25 8.11
C ALA A 104 -8.70 51.58 8.88
N ASN A 105 -9.65 50.93 8.22
CA ASN A 105 -10.77 50.26 8.90
C ASN A 105 -10.24 49.14 9.83
N PRO A 106 -10.62 49.11 11.12
CA PRO A 106 -10.11 48.15 12.10
C PRO A 106 -10.40 46.67 11.83
N ILE A 107 -11.28 46.35 10.88
CA ILE A 107 -11.50 44.97 10.44
C ILE A 107 -10.27 44.39 9.74
N TYR A 108 -9.41 45.25 9.18
CA TYR A 108 -8.16 44.86 8.53
C TYR A 108 -6.99 45.01 9.50
N PRO A 109 -6.10 44.02 9.64
CA PRO A 109 -4.93 44.16 10.50
C PRO A 109 -4.07 45.38 10.09
N ALA A 110 -3.80 46.27 11.03
CA ALA A 110 -3.01 47.48 10.78
C ALA A 110 -1.55 47.17 10.39
N SER A 111 -1.02 46.04 10.86
CA SER A 111 0.34 45.58 10.57
C SER A 111 0.49 44.86 9.24
N ARG A 112 -0.58 44.70 8.45
CA ARG A 112 -0.54 43.97 7.18
C ARG A 112 0.41 44.66 6.19
N LEU A 113 1.19 43.84 5.49
CA LEU A 113 2.06 44.28 4.40
C LEU A 113 1.23 44.55 3.14
N ALA A 114 1.87 44.94 2.05
CA ALA A 114 1.20 44.94 0.75
C ALA A 114 0.80 43.50 0.40
N PHE A 115 -0.43 43.32 -0.09
CA PHE A 115 -0.99 42.00 -0.38
C PHE A 115 -0.10 41.24 -1.37
N MET A 116 0.34 40.03 -1.00
CA MET A 116 1.26 39.18 -1.77
C MET A 116 2.67 39.73 -1.97
N ASP A 117 3.15 40.61 -1.09
CA ASP A 117 4.50 41.17 -1.18
C ASP A 117 5.60 40.19 -0.80
N THR A 118 5.96 39.36 -1.78
CA THR A 118 7.05 38.39 -1.70
C THR A 118 8.44 39.02 -1.60
N SER A 119 8.56 40.35 -1.75
CA SER A 119 9.82 41.07 -1.55
C SER A 119 10.09 41.38 -0.07
N LEU A 120 9.04 41.43 0.76
CA LEU A 120 9.13 41.67 2.20
C LEU A 120 8.89 40.41 3.03
N ASP A 121 8.03 39.51 2.55
CA ASP A 121 7.77 38.20 3.15
C ASP A 121 7.74 37.12 2.06
N PRO A 122 8.73 36.21 1.99
CA PRO A 122 8.76 35.14 1.01
C PRO A 122 7.52 34.24 0.96
N GLY A 123 6.72 34.19 2.04
CA GLY A 123 5.47 33.43 2.14
C GLY A 123 4.20 34.23 1.84
N ALA A 124 4.31 35.51 1.45
CA ALA A 124 3.14 36.39 1.25
C ALA A 124 2.18 35.92 0.14
N ASN A 125 2.57 34.97 -0.72
CA ASN A 125 1.63 34.32 -1.64
C ASN A 125 0.46 33.63 -0.89
N HIS A 126 0.64 33.27 0.39
CA HIS A 126 -0.40 32.70 1.23
C HIS A 126 -1.45 33.73 1.69
N ASP A 127 -1.22 35.03 1.50
CA ASP A 127 -2.23 36.07 1.73
C ASP A 127 -3.51 35.77 0.92
N ALA A 128 -3.37 35.13 -0.24
CA ALA A 128 -4.49 34.69 -1.07
C ALA A 128 -5.41 33.65 -0.40
N ALA A 129 -4.96 32.97 0.67
CA ALA A 129 -5.79 32.09 1.50
C ALA A 129 -6.59 32.86 2.57
N HIS A 130 -6.18 34.09 2.90
CA HIS A 130 -6.86 34.99 3.83
C HIS A 130 -7.13 36.38 3.22
N PRO A 131 -7.76 36.45 2.02
CA PRO A 131 -7.89 37.70 1.29
C PRO A 131 -8.75 38.74 2.03
N GLN A 132 -9.59 38.33 2.98
CA GLN A 132 -10.44 39.20 3.80
C GLN A 132 -9.66 40.14 4.73
N ASP A 133 -8.39 39.89 5.00
CA ASP A 133 -7.56 40.71 5.89
C ASP A 133 -7.08 42.01 5.22
N TRP A 134 -7.34 42.18 3.92
CA TRP A 134 -7.08 43.40 3.16
C TRP A 134 -8.38 44.03 2.64
N PRO A 135 -8.43 45.35 2.43
CA PRO A 135 -9.49 45.96 1.64
C PRO A 135 -9.37 45.57 0.17
N TYR A 136 -10.47 45.68 -0.58
CA TYR A 136 -10.56 45.16 -1.96
C TYR A 136 -9.50 45.76 -2.89
N GLU A 137 -9.32 47.07 -2.85
CA GLU A 137 -8.36 47.76 -3.72
C GLU A 137 -6.91 47.42 -3.38
N GLU A 138 -6.55 47.18 -2.11
CA GLU A 138 -5.22 46.67 -1.78
C GLU A 138 -4.98 45.25 -2.32
N LYS A 139 -6.01 44.39 -2.38
CA LYS A 139 -5.90 43.06 -3.03
C LYS A 139 -5.63 43.19 -4.51
N VAL A 140 -6.37 44.06 -5.20
CA VAL A 140 -6.21 44.29 -6.64
C VAL A 140 -4.85 44.91 -6.95
N MET A 141 -4.40 45.88 -6.13
CA MET A 141 -3.05 46.43 -6.24
C MET A 141 -2.00 45.35 -6.00
N GLY A 142 -2.14 44.54 -4.96
CA GLY A 142 -1.24 43.41 -4.70
C GLY A 142 -1.15 42.43 -5.87
N TRP A 143 -2.30 42.03 -6.43
CA TRP A 143 -2.33 41.20 -7.64
C TRP A 143 -1.72 41.92 -8.85
N ALA A 144 -1.90 43.23 -9.03
CA ALA A 144 -1.23 43.98 -10.09
C ALA A 144 0.29 44.03 -9.89
N ALA A 145 0.74 44.06 -8.65
CA ALA A 145 2.14 44.11 -8.29
C ALA A 145 2.80 42.74 -8.34
N TRP A 146 2.26 41.67 -7.75
CA TRP A 146 2.86 40.33 -7.65
C TRP A 146 1.96 39.25 -8.25
N SER A 147 2.56 38.12 -8.63
CA SER A 147 1.83 36.97 -9.17
C SER A 147 1.98 35.74 -8.29
N ILE A 148 0.98 34.86 -8.31
CA ILE A 148 1.16 33.48 -7.82
C ILE A 148 2.17 32.75 -8.72
N ASP A 149 2.90 31.82 -8.12
CA ASP A 149 3.65 30.82 -8.86
C ASP A 149 2.73 29.61 -9.09
N THR A 150 2.44 29.28 -10.34
CA THR A 150 1.63 28.12 -10.70
C THR A 150 2.45 26.85 -10.85
N GLY A 151 3.79 26.94 -10.80
CA GLY A 151 4.69 25.84 -11.14
C GLY A 151 4.71 25.46 -12.62
N HIS A 152 3.84 26.06 -13.44
CA HIS A 152 3.65 25.70 -14.84
C HIS A 152 3.74 26.93 -15.75
N SER A 153 4.36 26.75 -16.91
CA SER A 153 4.47 27.82 -17.91
C SER A 153 3.91 27.36 -19.25
N TYR A 154 3.19 28.27 -19.92
CA TYR A 154 2.58 27.99 -21.21
C TYR A 154 2.86 29.13 -22.20
N ALA A 155 3.36 28.75 -23.37
CA ALA A 155 3.45 29.62 -24.52
C ALA A 155 2.05 29.98 -25.03
N THR A 156 1.94 31.07 -25.79
CA THR A 156 0.65 31.48 -26.41
C THR A 156 0.07 30.42 -27.34
N THR A 157 0.90 29.53 -27.88
CA THR A 157 0.44 28.40 -28.71
C THR A 157 -0.19 27.27 -27.89
N GLY A 158 -0.15 27.34 -26.56
CA GLY A 158 -0.56 26.27 -25.65
C GLY A 158 0.52 25.22 -25.34
N ARG A 159 1.75 25.42 -25.86
CA ARG A 159 2.89 24.56 -25.50
C ARG A 159 3.21 24.72 -24.03
N GLN A 160 3.32 23.63 -23.27
CA GLN A 160 3.93 23.73 -21.96
C GLN A 160 5.44 23.97 -22.10
N ASP A 161 5.91 25.05 -21.49
CA ASP A 161 7.33 25.38 -21.39
C ASP A 161 7.87 24.81 -20.08
N TRP A 162 9.05 24.19 -20.13
CA TRP A 162 9.69 23.58 -18.95
C TRP A 162 10.85 24.44 -18.43
N PRO A 163 11.30 24.26 -17.18
CA PRO A 163 12.46 24.99 -16.65
C PRO A 163 13.67 24.86 -17.58
N GLY A 164 14.19 26.01 -18.03
CA GLY A 164 15.29 26.09 -19.00
C GLY A 164 14.87 26.42 -20.44
N ASP A 165 13.59 26.27 -20.79
CA ASP A 165 13.07 26.70 -22.09
C ASP A 165 13.07 28.24 -22.20
N SER A 166 13.34 28.75 -23.41
CA SER A 166 13.25 30.19 -23.68
C SER A 166 11.80 30.66 -23.56
N GLY A 167 11.52 31.49 -22.55
CA GLY A 167 10.17 32.00 -22.27
C GLY A 167 9.47 31.35 -21.08
N PHE A 168 10.13 30.39 -20.41
CA PHE A 168 9.62 29.82 -19.15
C PHE A 168 9.36 30.92 -18.11
N SER A 169 8.12 30.98 -17.65
CA SER A 169 7.63 31.85 -16.59
C SER A 169 6.44 31.18 -15.92
N SER A 170 6.59 30.80 -14.65
CA SER A 170 5.53 30.18 -13.85
C SER A 170 4.64 31.19 -13.13
N ALA A 171 4.82 32.49 -13.37
CA ALA A 171 3.89 33.51 -12.91
C ALA A 171 2.49 33.26 -13.52
N GLY A 172 1.47 33.12 -12.67
CA GLY A 172 0.09 32.83 -13.08
C GLY A 172 -0.53 33.93 -13.95
N PHE A 173 -0.01 35.15 -13.87
CA PHE A 173 -0.30 36.24 -14.78
C PHE A 173 0.88 37.21 -14.84
N GLN A 174 0.85 38.15 -15.77
CA GLN A 174 1.91 39.15 -15.94
C GLN A 174 1.75 40.29 -14.90
N PRO A 175 2.66 40.43 -13.92
CA PRO A 175 2.64 41.57 -13.00
C PRO A 175 3.16 42.84 -13.69
N SER A 176 2.74 44.00 -13.20
CA SER A 176 3.35 45.29 -13.49
C SER A 176 4.78 45.37 -12.94
N TRP A 177 5.55 46.39 -13.34
CA TRP A 177 6.93 46.57 -12.89
C TRP A 177 7.21 47.96 -12.31
N TRP A 178 8.23 48.04 -11.45
CA TRP A 178 8.72 49.24 -10.78
C TRP A 178 10.25 49.31 -10.91
N LEU A 179 10.85 50.49 -10.74
CA LEU A 179 12.30 50.65 -10.79
C LEU A 179 13.02 49.96 -9.62
N THR A 180 12.37 49.82 -8.46
CA THR A 180 12.91 49.15 -7.28
C THR A 180 11.85 48.31 -6.55
N PRO A 181 12.26 47.25 -5.83
CA PRO A 181 11.34 46.48 -4.98
C PRO A 181 10.66 47.33 -3.91
N ALA A 182 11.37 48.28 -3.29
CA ALA A 182 10.78 49.17 -2.27
C ALA A 182 9.62 50.00 -2.84
N GLN A 183 9.78 50.55 -4.04
CA GLN A 183 8.69 51.26 -4.72
C GLN A 183 7.52 50.34 -5.06
N ARG A 184 7.77 49.07 -5.40
CA ARG A 184 6.71 48.07 -5.62
C ARG A 184 5.92 47.78 -4.34
N SER A 185 6.61 47.62 -3.20
CA SER A 185 5.99 47.46 -1.87
C SER A 185 5.11 48.64 -1.48
N GLU A 186 5.50 49.86 -1.87
CA GLU A 186 4.73 51.10 -1.65
C GLU A 186 3.50 51.24 -2.57
N ILE A 187 3.13 50.21 -3.35
CA ILE A 187 1.82 50.18 -4.03
C ILE A 187 0.66 50.20 -3.02
N LYS A 188 0.90 49.69 -1.81
CA LYS A 188 0.00 49.84 -0.66
C LYS A 188 0.22 51.23 -0.02
N PRO A 189 -0.84 52.04 0.15
CA PRO A 189 -0.71 53.32 0.83
C PRO A 189 -0.44 53.15 2.34
N PRO A 190 0.24 54.11 2.99
CA PRO A 190 0.24 54.24 4.44
C PRO A 190 -1.19 54.40 5.00
N LEU A 191 -1.46 53.89 6.20
CA LEU A 191 -2.83 53.88 6.78
C LEU A 191 -3.45 55.28 6.93
N ASN A 192 -2.64 56.31 7.17
CA ASN A 192 -3.11 57.70 7.32
C ASN A 192 -3.42 58.41 5.99
N THR A 193 -3.17 57.76 4.85
CA THR A 193 -3.37 58.34 3.51
C THR A 193 -4.84 58.69 3.28
N PHE A 194 -5.74 57.77 3.63
CA PHE A 194 -7.19 57.89 3.48
C PHE A 194 -7.93 57.99 4.82
N CYS A 195 -7.20 58.21 5.91
CA CYS A 195 -7.74 58.40 7.25
C CYS A 195 -7.06 59.60 7.89
N ASN A 196 -7.72 60.76 7.78
CA ASN A 196 -7.24 62.02 8.32
C ASN A 196 -8.42 62.99 8.47
N THR A 197 -8.12 64.27 8.66
CA THR A 197 -9.14 65.33 8.84
C THR A 197 -10.08 65.50 7.65
N SER A 198 -9.76 64.98 6.46
CA SER A 198 -10.64 65.06 5.28
C SER A 198 -11.87 64.15 5.35
N ASN A 199 -11.88 63.15 6.23
CA ASN A 199 -13.01 62.26 6.47
C ASN A 199 -13.25 61.98 7.97
N ASP A 200 -12.89 62.94 8.82
CA ASP A 200 -13.04 62.87 10.27
C ASP A 200 -12.47 61.57 10.90
N CYS A 201 -11.30 61.14 10.42
CA CYS A 201 -10.64 59.90 10.84
C CYS A 201 -9.30 60.17 11.52
N ASP A 202 -9.01 59.45 12.61
CA ASP A 202 -7.69 59.39 13.26
C ASP A 202 -7.14 57.97 13.16
N VAL A 203 -6.00 57.81 12.49
CA VAL A 203 -5.39 56.49 12.28
C VAL A 203 -4.97 55.79 13.59
N ASN A 204 -4.74 56.55 14.67
CA ASN A 204 -4.39 55.98 15.98
C ASN A 204 -5.63 55.52 16.77
N ASN A 205 -6.81 56.04 16.39
CA ASN A 205 -8.09 55.67 16.97
C ASN A 205 -9.18 55.67 15.88
N PRO A 206 -9.06 54.76 14.89
CA PRO A 206 -9.94 54.73 13.74
C PRO A 206 -11.40 54.42 14.14
N PRO A 207 -12.40 54.96 13.41
CA PRO A 207 -13.81 54.67 13.64
C PRO A 207 -14.10 53.15 13.63
N PRO A 208 -14.70 52.59 14.69
CA PRO A 208 -14.90 51.14 14.81
C PRO A 208 -16.20 50.66 14.15
N CYS A 209 -16.67 51.35 13.10
CA CYS A 209 -18.01 51.18 12.51
C CYS A 209 -18.38 49.70 12.30
N GLU A 210 -17.47 48.92 11.71
CA GLU A 210 -17.76 47.52 11.34
C GLU A 210 -17.53 46.56 12.48
N THR A 211 -16.44 46.75 13.23
CA THR A 211 -16.11 45.90 14.39
C THR A 211 -17.13 46.01 15.52
N GLN A 212 -17.86 47.14 15.60
CA GLN A 212 -18.90 47.39 16.60
C GLN A 212 -20.33 47.45 16.01
N HIS A 213 -20.48 47.26 14.69
CA HIS A 213 -21.75 47.32 13.97
C HIS A 213 -22.58 48.58 14.29
N ILE A 214 -21.97 49.76 14.16
CA ILE A 214 -22.61 51.04 14.49
C ILE A 214 -23.40 51.55 13.28
N ASP A 215 -24.73 51.48 13.35
CA ASP A 215 -25.62 52.02 12.33
C ASP A 215 -25.34 53.51 12.05
N GLY A 216 -25.13 53.85 10.78
CA GLY A 216 -24.93 55.23 10.34
C GLY A 216 -23.51 55.78 10.51
N CYS A 217 -22.57 54.96 11.02
CA CYS A 217 -21.19 55.37 11.26
C CYS A 217 -20.40 55.57 9.95
N ASP A 218 -20.57 54.66 8.99
CA ASP A 218 -19.81 54.66 7.74
C ASP A 218 -19.91 55.96 6.95
N GLN A 219 -21.12 56.53 6.87
CA GLN A 219 -21.35 57.71 6.03
C GLN A 219 -20.56 58.91 6.53
N LEU A 220 -20.26 58.99 7.83
CA LEU A 220 -19.46 60.09 8.40
C LEU A 220 -18.01 60.07 7.93
N HIS A 221 -17.51 58.91 7.49
CA HIS A 221 -16.09 58.70 7.18
C HIS A 221 -15.81 58.37 5.71
N TRP A 222 -16.78 58.63 4.83
CA TRP A 222 -16.60 58.49 3.39
C TRP A 222 -15.50 59.41 2.86
N TRP A 223 -14.62 58.86 2.02
CA TRP A 223 -13.48 59.60 1.46
C TRP A 223 -13.86 60.39 0.23
N ASN A 224 -13.58 61.70 0.24
CA ASN A 224 -13.94 62.62 -0.85
C ASN A 224 -12.88 63.70 -1.14
N ALA A 225 -11.65 63.55 -0.64
CA ALA A 225 -10.60 64.52 -0.92
C ALA A 225 -10.28 64.56 -2.41
N GLN A 226 -10.10 65.76 -2.96
CA GLN A 226 -9.97 65.97 -4.40
C GLN A 226 -8.75 65.26 -5.01
N ASN A 227 -7.63 65.24 -4.28
CA ASN A 227 -6.43 64.49 -4.66
C ASN A 227 -5.73 63.94 -3.40
N THR A 228 -5.27 62.71 -3.48
CA THR A 228 -4.54 62.01 -2.41
C THR A 228 -3.16 61.59 -2.91
N VAL A 229 -2.09 62.01 -2.24
CA VAL A 229 -0.72 61.74 -2.70
C VAL A 229 0.02 60.93 -1.63
N TRP A 230 0.47 59.72 -1.98
CA TRP A 230 1.43 58.96 -1.17
C TRP A 230 2.73 58.65 -1.93
N LYS A 231 2.75 58.84 -3.25
CA LYS A 231 3.95 58.81 -4.10
C LYS A 231 4.09 60.14 -4.83
N THR A 232 4.92 61.03 -4.29
CA THR A 232 5.10 62.39 -4.82
C THR A 232 5.72 62.42 -6.22
N ASP A 233 6.68 61.53 -6.50
CA ASP A 233 7.37 61.43 -7.79
C ASP A 233 6.84 60.26 -8.64
N CYS A 234 5.51 60.17 -8.77
CA CYS A 234 4.81 59.03 -9.40
C CYS A 234 5.21 58.75 -10.86
N ALA A 235 5.83 59.71 -11.56
CA ALA A 235 6.43 59.45 -12.87
C ALA A 235 7.45 58.30 -12.81
N ASP A 236 8.25 58.24 -11.74
CA ASP A 236 9.35 57.29 -11.53
C ASP A 236 9.06 56.26 -10.43
N THR A 237 8.26 56.61 -9.40
CA THR A 237 8.04 55.75 -8.23
C THR A 237 6.77 54.90 -8.31
N CYS A 238 5.83 55.25 -9.21
CA CYS A 238 4.64 54.43 -9.46
C CYS A 238 4.93 53.32 -10.47
N GLY A 239 4.04 52.34 -10.51
CA GLY A 239 4.18 51.18 -11.38
C GLY A 239 4.04 51.51 -12.85
N HIS A 240 4.54 50.61 -13.66
CA HIS A 240 4.40 50.64 -15.10
C HIS A 240 3.69 49.37 -15.55
N GLU A 241 2.72 49.55 -16.43
CA GLU A 241 1.98 48.43 -17.01
C GLU A 241 2.92 47.46 -17.74
N SER A 242 2.62 46.17 -17.61
CA SER A 242 3.24 45.10 -18.40
C SER A 242 2.14 44.25 -19.06
N ILE A 243 1.91 44.45 -20.35
CA ILE A 243 0.88 43.71 -21.10
C ILE A 243 1.50 42.54 -21.86
N LYS A 244 1.05 41.31 -21.56
CA LYS A 244 1.49 40.09 -22.30
C LYS A 244 1.02 40.10 -23.78
N TYR A 245 -0.21 40.57 -24.04
CA TYR A 245 -0.81 40.62 -25.37
C TYR A 245 -1.04 42.07 -25.84
N LEU A 246 -0.03 42.70 -26.44
CA LEU A 246 -0.10 44.08 -26.96
C LEU A 246 -1.01 44.24 -28.20
N THR A 247 -1.34 43.13 -28.86
CA THR A 247 -2.24 43.10 -30.02
C THR A 247 -3.33 42.08 -29.77
N LEU A 248 -4.54 42.33 -30.30
CA LEU A 248 -5.67 41.40 -30.19
C LEU A 248 -5.26 39.97 -30.59
N ARG A 249 -5.69 39.01 -29.78
CA ARG A 249 -5.58 37.57 -30.02
C ARG A 249 -6.97 36.98 -29.87
N ALA A 250 -7.35 36.09 -30.78
CA ALA A 250 -8.65 35.42 -30.70
C ALA A 250 -8.70 34.56 -29.43
N GLU A 251 -7.82 33.55 -29.31
CA GLU A 251 -7.63 32.73 -28.10
C GLU A 251 -6.19 32.18 -28.02
N PRO A 252 -5.65 31.90 -26.81
CA PRO A 252 -4.48 31.05 -26.65
C PRO A 252 -4.71 29.64 -27.24
N GLY A 253 -3.66 28.99 -27.72
CA GLY A 253 -3.76 27.62 -28.21
C GLY A 253 -4.02 26.61 -27.09
N ARG A 254 -4.56 25.44 -27.47
CA ARG A 254 -4.82 24.32 -26.54
C ARG A 254 -3.51 23.76 -25.97
N GLY A 255 -3.60 23.27 -24.73
CA GLY A 255 -2.48 22.60 -24.06
C GLY A 255 -1.92 21.47 -24.91
N TYR A 256 -0.61 21.45 -25.12
CA TYR A 256 0.10 20.31 -25.74
C TYR A 256 1.51 20.20 -25.16
N ARG A 257 2.12 19.01 -25.31
CA ARG A 257 3.41 18.68 -24.69
C ARG A 257 3.28 18.79 -23.17
N LEU A 258 2.18 18.27 -22.64
CA LEU A 258 1.90 18.34 -21.22
C LEU A 258 2.78 17.32 -20.49
N GLN A 259 3.26 17.70 -19.30
CA GLN A 259 3.95 16.78 -18.40
C GLN A 259 2.98 15.73 -17.85
N TYR A 260 1.73 16.13 -17.60
CA TYR A 260 0.62 15.30 -17.13
C TYR A 260 -0.67 15.76 -17.80
N GLY A 261 -1.62 14.85 -17.99
CA GLY A 261 -2.93 15.14 -18.59
C GLY A 261 -2.89 15.24 -20.12
N GLU A 262 -1.85 14.72 -20.77
CA GLU A 262 -1.85 14.54 -22.22
C GLU A 262 -2.93 13.50 -22.59
N PRO A 263 -3.79 13.76 -23.59
CA PRO A 263 -4.77 12.78 -24.03
C PRO A 263 -4.16 11.46 -24.48
N ASP A 264 -4.70 10.35 -23.99
CA ASP A 264 -4.35 9.02 -24.45
C ASP A 264 -5.27 8.58 -25.59
N CYS A 265 -4.69 8.28 -26.76
CA CYS A 265 -5.44 7.79 -27.91
C CYS A 265 -5.28 6.27 -28.09
N GLU A 266 -4.54 5.59 -27.23
CA GLU A 266 -4.35 4.14 -27.31
C GLU A 266 -5.61 3.40 -26.85
N GLY A 267 -6.13 2.58 -27.76
CA GLY A 267 -7.32 1.78 -27.50
C GLY A 267 -7.03 0.59 -26.57
N PRO A 268 -8.06 0.06 -25.90
CA PRO A 268 -7.95 -1.23 -25.21
C PRO A 268 -7.66 -2.37 -26.20
N PRO A 269 -7.41 -3.60 -25.71
CA PRO A 269 -7.20 -4.77 -26.57
C PRO A 269 -8.23 -4.89 -27.70
N ALA A 270 -7.75 -5.26 -28.90
CA ALA A 270 -8.57 -5.29 -30.10
C ALA A 270 -9.80 -6.19 -29.93
N GLY A 271 -10.97 -5.67 -30.34
CA GLY A 271 -12.27 -6.35 -30.20
C GLY A 271 -13.05 -5.96 -28.95
N ALA A 272 -12.47 -5.16 -28.05
CA ALA A 272 -13.20 -4.62 -26.92
C ALA A 272 -14.24 -3.57 -27.33
N VAL A 273 -15.36 -3.56 -26.60
CA VAL A 273 -16.44 -2.59 -26.74
C VAL A 273 -16.29 -1.56 -25.62
N VAL A 274 -16.00 -0.32 -25.99
CA VAL A 274 -15.72 0.75 -25.02
C VAL A 274 -16.97 1.58 -24.73
N VAL A 275 -17.22 1.83 -23.44
CA VAL A 275 -18.17 2.83 -22.95
C VAL A 275 -17.33 3.95 -22.33
N ASN A 276 -17.28 5.10 -23.02
CA ASN A 276 -16.54 6.29 -22.58
C ASN A 276 -17.36 7.08 -21.53
N SER A 277 -16.71 7.91 -20.71
CA SER A 277 -17.33 8.85 -19.76
C SER A 277 -18.11 10.01 -20.41
N VAL A 278 -18.05 10.15 -21.74
CA VAL A 278 -18.88 11.09 -22.50
C VAL A 278 -19.66 10.42 -23.64
N PRO A 279 -20.77 11.03 -24.11
CA PRO A 279 -21.53 10.51 -25.24
C PRO A 279 -20.70 10.32 -26.51
N ASN A 280 -21.06 9.34 -27.33
CA ASN A 280 -20.41 9.09 -28.62
C ASN A 280 -20.45 10.32 -29.54
N GLY A 281 -19.32 10.65 -30.14
CA GLY A 281 -19.15 11.80 -31.03
C GLY A 281 -18.90 13.13 -30.30
N THR A 282 -18.76 13.13 -28.97
CA THR A 282 -18.42 14.33 -28.20
C THR A 282 -17.06 14.88 -28.63
N PRO A 283 -16.97 16.16 -29.06
CA PRO A 283 -15.69 16.80 -29.30
C PRO A 283 -14.89 16.88 -27.99
N THR A 284 -13.63 16.46 -28.02
CA THR A 284 -12.77 16.49 -26.82
C THR A 284 -11.74 17.61 -26.91
N TRP A 285 -10.97 17.77 -25.83
CA TRP A 285 -9.88 18.74 -25.78
C TRP A 285 -8.60 18.24 -26.47
N SER A 286 -8.63 17.00 -26.97
CA SER A 286 -7.54 16.42 -27.75
C SER A 286 -7.56 16.89 -29.21
N ASP A 287 -6.40 17.34 -29.69
CA ASP A 287 -6.19 17.61 -31.11
C ASP A 287 -5.68 16.36 -31.87
N THR A 288 -5.38 15.27 -31.16
CA THR A 288 -4.78 14.03 -31.69
C THR A 288 -5.77 12.86 -31.77
N CYS A 289 -6.66 12.72 -30.78
CA CYS A 289 -7.58 11.58 -30.69
C CYS A 289 -8.88 11.81 -31.49
N GLY A 290 -9.22 13.06 -31.80
CA GLY A 290 -10.50 13.41 -32.44
C GLY A 290 -11.69 13.35 -31.46
N ASN A 291 -12.88 13.06 -31.97
CA ASN A 291 -14.08 12.96 -31.13
C ASN A 291 -14.10 11.64 -30.36
N ALA A 292 -14.61 11.68 -29.13
CA ALA A 292 -14.77 10.49 -28.30
C ALA A 292 -15.71 9.46 -28.97
N THR A 293 -15.35 8.19 -28.86
CA THR A 293 -16.13 7.04 -29.33
C THR A 293 -16.67 6.25 -28.15
N SER A 294 -17.96 5.93 -28.17
CA SER A 294 -18.62 5.19 -27.08
C SER A 294 -19.71 4.28 -27.62
N SER A 295 -19.82 3.07 -27.07
CA SER A 295 -20.80 2.03 -27.42
C SER A 295 -21.68 1.67 -26.22
N GLY A 296 -22.24 2.69 -25.61
CA GLY A 296 -23.04 2.58 -24.38
C GLY A 296 -23.46 3.95 -23.85
N SER A 297 -23.71 4.01 -22.54
CA SER A 297 -23.97 5.24 -21.83
C SER A 297 -23.21 5.29 -20.52
N PHE A 298 -22.73 6.48 -20.16
CA PHE A 298 -22.22 6.80 -18.83
C PHE A 298 -23.16 7.79 -18.14
N GLN A 299 -23.45 7.58 -16.87
CA GLN A 299 -24.33 8.46 -16.08
C GLN A 299 -23.81 8.62 -14.65
N PHE A 300 -23.94 9.84 -14.12
CA PHE A 300 -23.75 10.11 -12.70
C PHE A 300 -25.06 10.08 -11.93
N THR A 301 -25.03 9.45 -10.76
CA THR A 301 -26.07 9.54 -9.73
C THR A 301 -25.53 10.39 -8.57
N PHE A 302 -26.34 11.37 -8.15
CA PHE A 302 -26.08 12.24 -7.00
C PHE A 302 -27.25 12.14 -6.02
N TYR A 303 -26.97 12.25 -4.72
CA TYR A 303 -27.99 12.16 -3.69
C TYR A 303 -28.32 13.54 -3.11
N PRO A 304 -29.61 13.92 -3.03
CA PRO A 304 -30.00 15.21 -2.52
C PRO A 304 -29.96 15.28 -1.00
N ASP A 305 -29.77 16.49 -0.46
CA ASP A 305 -30.06 16.79 0.93
C ASP A 305 -31.59 16.82 1.21
N SER A 306 -31.96 17.11 2.47
CA SER A 306 -33.37 17.21 2.87
C SER A 306 -34.14 18.35 2.19
N SER A 307 -33.45 19.30 1.57
CA SER A 307 -34.02 20.43 0.82
C SER A 307 -34.04 20.18 -0.70
N GLY A 308 -33.62 19.00 -1.16
CA GLY A 308 -33.56 18.66 -2.59
C GLY A 308 -32.34 19.22 -3.32
N GLN A 309 -31.31 19.67 -2.61
CA GLN A 309 -30.07 20.23 -3.17
C GLN A 309 -29.00 19.15 -3.30
N TYR A 310 -28.13 19.26 -4.31
CA TYR A 310 -27.14 18.24 -4.64
C TYR A 310 -25.72 18.77 -4.44
N GLU A 311 -25.21 18.65 -3.20
CA GLU A 311 -23.88 19.16 -2.81
C GLU A 311 -22.75 18.56 -3.66
N ALA A 312 -22.77 17.23 -3.87
CA ALA A 312 -21.79 16.50 -4.68
C ALA A 312 -21.59 17.02 -6.11
N LYS A 313 -22.55 17.75 -6.70
CA LYS A 313 -22.37 18.34 -8.05
C LYS A 313 -21.31 19.44 -8.08
N SER A 314 -21.06 20.08 -6.93
CA SER A 314 -19.98 21.08 -6.80
C SER A 314 -18.59 20.43 -6.71
N ASP A 315 -18.53 19.14 -6.39
CA ASP A 315 -17.32 18.33 -6.19
C ASP A 315 -16.93 17.52 -7.44
N LEU A 316 -17.70 17.65 -8.53
CA LEU A 316 -17.44 16.95 -9.79
C LEU A 316 -16.66 17.84 -10.75
N HIS A 317 -15.50 17.35 -11.18
CA HIS A 317 -14.55 18.06 -12.03
C HIS A 317 -14.32 17.29 -13.33
N GLN A 318 -13.83 17.99 -14.37
CA GLN A 318 -13.45 17.37 -15.65
C GLN A 318 -12.10 17.88 -16.12
N ILE A 319 -11.34 17.01 -16.79
CA ILE A 319 -10.01 17.30 -17.33
C ILE A 319 -9.97 16.83 -18.79
N GLY A 320 -9.27 17.59 -19.64
CA GLY A 320 -9.05 17.29 -21.05
C GLY A 320 -7.91 16.29 -21.34
N GLY A 321 -7.68 15.33 -20.44
CA GLY A 321 -6.67 14.27 -20.54
C GLY A 321 -7.34 12.89 -20.56
N GLY A 322 -6.61 11.83 -20.22
CA GLY A 322 -7.17 10.46 -20.18
C GLY A 322 -7.59 9.93 -21.56
N TYR A 323 -8.37 8.85 -21.58
CA TYR A 323 -8.76 8.16 -22.80
C TYR A 323 -9.62 9.04 -23.72
N GLN A 324 -9.07 9.28 -24.92
CA GLN A 324 -9.60 10.15 -25.97
C GLN A 324 -9.74 11.63 -25.54
N GLY A 325 -9.05 12.05 -24.48
CA GLY A 325 -8.95 13.46 -24.07
C GLY A 325 -10.15 13.98 -23.27
N HIS A 326 -10.83 13.10 -22.53
CA HIS A 326 -11.80 13.50 -21.51
C HIS A 326 -11.92 12.46 -20.39
N PHE A 327 -11.87 12.92 -19.15
CA PHE A 327 -12.36 12.16 -17.99
C PHE A 327 -12.93 13.09 -16.92
N TRP A 328 -13.63 12.51 -15.94
CA TRP A 328 -14.11 13.20 -14.75
C TRP A 328 -13.34 12.76 -13.50
N TYR A 329 -13.30 13.61 -12.47
CA TYR A 329 -12.87 13.19 -11.14
C TYR A 329 -13.72 13.85 -10.06
N ALA A 330 -13.72 13.25 -8.87
CA ALA A 330 -14.30 13.81 -7.66
C ALA A 330 -13.45 13.41 -6.45
N HIS A 331 -13.47 14.21 -5.39
CA HIS A 331 -12.68 13.91 -4.20
C HIS A 331 -13.22 12.65 -3.49
N ALA A 332 -12.31 11.83 -2.97
CA ALA A 332 -12.59 10.61 -2.23
C ALA A 332 -13.19 10.92 -0.85
N ARG A 333 -14.34 10.31 -0.53
CA ARG A 333 -15.11 10.59 0.69
C ARG A 333 -15.41 9.30 1.47
N ASP A 334 -15.19 9.31 2.78
CA ASP A 334 -15.78 8.34 3.69
C ASP A 334 -17.13 8.84 4.21
N LYS A 335 -17.76 8.06 5.10
CA LYS A 335 -19.04 8.43 5.73
C LYS A 335 -18.98 9.72 6.55
N THR A 336 -17.85 10.03 7.19
CA THR A 336 -17.66 11.25 7.99
C THR A 336 -17.52 12.48 7.10
N ALA A 337 -16.89 12.31 5.94
CA ALA A 337 -16.84 13.29 4.86
C ALA A 337 -18.09 13.28 3.95
N LEU A 338 -19.21 12.75 4.45
CA LEU A 338 -20.53 12.73 3.78
C LEU A 338 -20.61 11.87 2.51
N GLY A 339 -19.65 10.97 2.29
CA GLY A 339 -19.71 9.88 1.32
C GLY A 339 -20.55 8.70 1.83
N GLY A 340 -20.56 7.59 1.10
CA GLY A 340 -21.36 6.40 1.41
C GLY A 340 -22.62 6.25 0.56
N ASP A 341 -23.30 5.11 0.71
CA ASP A 341 -24.57 4.85 0.06
C ASP A 341 -25.61 5.91 0.46
N GLY A 342 -26.06 6.71 -0.51
CA GLY A 342 -26.99 7.81 -0.26
C GLY A 342 -26.35 9.08 0.34
N GLY A 343 -25.02 9.13 0.47
CA GLY A 343 -24.29 10.27 1.01
C GLY A 343 -24.40 11.52 0.12
N ARG A 344 -24.47 12.70 0.75
CA ARG A 344 -24.66 14.00 0.07
C ARG A 344 -23.47 14.42 -0.80
N MET A 345 -22.27 13.92 -0.48
CA MET A 345 -21.04 14.13 -1.25
C MET A 345 -20.68 12.92 -2.12
N THR A 346 -21.57 11.93 -2.23
CA THR A 346 -21.35 10.74 -3.06
C THR A 346 -21.63 11.04 -4.52
N VAL A 347 -20.65 10.71 -5.36
CA VAL A 347 -20.71 10.71 -6.83
C VAL A 347 -20.59 9.26 -7.30
N LEU A 348 -21.68 8.72 -7.85
CA LEU A 348 -21.70 7.36 -8.40
C LEU A 348 -21.76 7.43 -9.93
N GLY A 349 -20.67 7.04 -10.58
CA GLY A 349 -20.60 6.91 -12.05
C GLY A 349 -20.92 5.50 -12.49
N THR A 350 -21.77 5.34 -13.51
CA THR A 350 -22.17 4.03 -14.06
C THR A 350 -21.99 3.98 -15.57
N TRP A 351 -21.16 3.06 -16.04
CA TRP A 351 -21.01 2.69 -17.44
C TRP A 351 -21.93 1.51 -17.77
N SER A 352 -22.72 1.63 -18.83
CA SER A 352 -23.64 0.60 -19.30
C SER A 352 -23.47 0.36 -20.80
N MET A 353 -23.33 -0.90 -21.20
CA MET A 353 -23.38 -1.25 -22.63
C MET A 353 -24.77 -1.01 -23.22
N SER A 354 -24.84 -0.85 -24.55
CA SER A 354 -26.13 -0.73 -25.26
C SER A 354 -26.93 -2.04 -25.34
N GLY A 355 -26.33 -3.18 -25.02
CA GLY A 355 -26.98 -4.49 -25.04
C GLY A 355 -26.08 -5.61 -24.48
N PRO A 356 -26.59 -6.85 -24.41
CA PRO A 356 -25.82 -8.00 -23.91
C PRO A 356 -24.60 -8.30 -24.78
N VAL A 357 -23.54 -8.85 -24.15
CA VAL A 357 -22.35 -9.32 -24.87
C VAL A 357 -22.66 -10.61 -25.63
N ALA A 358 -22.27 -10.67 -26.90
CA ALA A 358 -22.61 -11.80 -27.79
C ALA A 358 -22.07 -13.15 -27.28
N ALA A 359 -20.87 -13.14 -26.68
CA ALA A 359 -20.23 -14.33 -26.12
C ALA A 359 -20.80 -14.74 -24.74
N LYS A 360 -21.76 -13.99 -24.19
CA LYS A 360 -22.30 -14.13 -22.81
C LYS A 360 -21.28 -13.92 -21.69
N GLN A 361 -20.00 -13.82 -22.01
CA GLN A 361 -18.90 -13.48 -21.11
C GLN A 361 -18.09 -12.34 -21.72
N ALA A 362 -17.45 -11.55 -20.87
CA ALA A 362 -16.46 -10.57 -21.27
C ALA A 362 -15.41 -10.37 -20.17
N GLU A 363 -14.18 -10.05 -20.57
CA GLU A 363 -13.19 -9.44 -19.68
C GLU A 363 -13.46 -7.94 -19.61
N VAL A 364 -13.49 -7.40 -18.39
CA VAL A 364 -13.80 -6.01 -18.12
C VAL A 364 -12.49 -5.29 -17.81
N LEU A 365 -12.26 -4.19 -18.51
CA LEU A 365 -11.12 -3.32 -18.32
C LEU A 365 -11.56 -1.90 -17.99
N VAL A 366 -10.72 -1.17 -17.28
CA VAL A 366 -10.90 0.26 -16.96
C VAL A 366 -9.67 1.04 -17.39
N HIS A 367 -9.87 2.26 -17.87
CA HIS A 367 -8.76 3.18 -18.13
C HIS A 367 -8.53 4.06 -16.91
N ILE A 368 -7.26 4.18 -16.48
CA ILE A 368 -6.85 5.04 -15.37
C ILE A 368 -5.99 6.19 -15.92
N PRO A 369 -6.43 7.45 -15.80
CA PRO A 369 -5.70 8.58 -16.32
C PRO A 369 -4.44 8.88 -15.48
N ASP A 370 -3.46 9.53 -16.10
CA ASP A 370 -2.19 9.92 -15.45
C ASP A 370 -2.29 11.02 -14.38
N THR A 371 -3.48 11.61 -14.21
CA THR A 371 -3.75 12.69 -13.27
C THR A 371 -5.18 12.59 -12.73
N GLY A 372 -5.43 13.16 -11.54
CA GLY A 372 -6.77 13.14 -10.91
C GLY A 372 -7.24 11.76 -10.44
N ALA A 373 -6.30 10.82 -10.26
CA ALA A 373 -6.53 9.42 -9.91
C ALA A 373 -5.66 9.01 -8.70
N GLN A 374 -5.82 9.67 -7.54
CA GLN A 374 -4.92 9.47 -6.40
C GLN A 374 -5.43 8.50 -5.33
N THR A 375 -6.69 8.05 -5.43
CA THR A 375 -7.20 7.08 -4.46
C THR A 375 -6.51 5.72 -4.58
N LYS A 376 -6.27 5.08 -3.44
CA LYS A 376 -5.74 3.72 -3.35
C LYS A 376 -6.81 2.63 -3.31
N GLN A 377 -8.08 3.03 -3.27
CA GLN A 377 -9.20 2.15 -2.93
C GLN A 377 -10.41 2.42 -3.83
N ALA A 378 -10.21 2.60 -5.14
CA ALA A 378 -11.30 2.76 -6.08
C ALA A 378 -12.09 1.45 -6.18
N VAL A 379 -13.31 1.41 -5.64
CA VAL A 379 -14.14 0.20 -5.63
C VAL A 379 -15.09 0.17 -6.82
N TYR A 380 -14.73 -0.59 -7.84
CA TYR A 380 -15.59 -0.89 -8.98
C TYR A 380 -16.60 -1.98 -8.63
N GLN A 381 -17.85 -1.79 -9.03
CA GLN A 381 -18.91 -2.79 -8.91
C GLN A 381 -19.31 -3.28 -10.31
N ILE A 382 -19.18 -4.58 -10.55
CA ILE A 382 -19.47 -5.22 -11.82
C ILE A 382 -20.78 -5.99 -11.69
N GLU A 383 -21.79 -5.61 -12.45
CA GLU A 383 -23.09 -6.27 -12.45
C GLU A 383 -23.11 -7.50 -13.35
N THR A 384 -23.03 -8.69 -12.77
CA THR A 384 -23.02 -9.96 -13.51
C THR A 384 -24.41 -10.60 -13.57
N ALA A 385 -24.52 -11.74 -14.25
CA ALA A 385 -25.75 -12.56 -14.24
C ALA A 385 -26.05 -13.22 -12.88
N PHE A 386 -25.08 -13.26 -11.96
CA PHE A 386 -25.15 -13.99 -10.69
C PHE A 386 -25.09 -13.08 -9.46
N GLY A 387 -25.08 -11.75 -9.68
CA GLY A 387 -24.96 -10.75 -8.63
C GLY A 387 -23.86 -9.74 -8.93
N THR A 388 -23.70 -8.78 -8.03
CA THR A 388 -22.67 -7.74 -8.15
C THR A 388 -21.36 -8.24 -7.57
N VAL A 389 -20.27 -8.06 -8.31
CA VAL A 389 -18.90 -8.34 -7.84
C VAL A 389 -18.18 -7.03 -7.59
N LYS A 390 -17.48 -6.90 -6.46
CA LYS A 390 -16.63 -5.73 -6.16
C LYS A 390 -15.18 -6.02 -6.51
N ARG A 391 -14.50 -5.03 -7.10
CA ARG A 391 -13.06 -5.02 -7.35
C ARG A 391 -12.50 -3.68 -6.90
N THR A 392 -11.56 -3.73 -5.96
CA THR A 392 -10.81 -2.58 -5.51
C THR A 392 -9.55 -2.45 -6.34
N LEU A 393 -9.24 -1.23 -6.73
CA LEU A 393 -8.05 -0.88 -7.49
C LEU A 393 -7.35 0.32 -6.85
N ASP A 394 -6.02 0.26 -6.78
CA ASP A 394 -5.19 1.42 -6.45
C ASP A 394 -5.01 2.28 -7.71
N GLN A 395 -5.81 3.33 -7.87
CA GLN A 395 -5.67 4.25 -9.00
C GLN A 395 -4.34 5.00 -8.95
N SER A 396 -3.83 5.30 -7.75
CA SER A 396 -2.56 6.01 -7.59
C SER A 396 -1.35 5.20 -8.10
N ALA A 397 -1.40 3.87 -7.94
CA ALA A 397 -0.37 2.96 -8.43
C ALA A 397 -0.38 2.79 -9.96
N HIS A 398 -1.45 3.24 -10.62
CA HIS A 398 -1.68 3.10 -12.07
C HIS A 398 -2.07 4.42 -12.73
N ALA A 399 -1.66 5.55 -12.17
CA ALA A 399 -1.87 6.86 -12.75
C ALA A 399 -0.86 7.12 -13.87
N ASP A 400 -0.96 6.36 -14.97
CA ASP A 400 -0.05 6.39 -16.12
C ASP A 400 -0.71 6.24 -17.49
N ASN A 401 -2.03 6.47 -17.59
CA ASN A 401 -2.84 6.29 -18.81
C ASN A 401 -2.92 4.83 -19.29
N ASP A 402 -3.23 3.91 -18.38
CA ASP A 402 -3.24 2.47 -18.65
C ASP A 402 -4.64 1.84 -18.64
N TRP A 403 -4.82 0.81 -19.47
CA TRP A 403 -5.97 -0.09 -19.45
C TRP A 403 -5.72 -1.28 -18.53
N LEU A 404 -6.46 -1.37 -17.42
CA LEU A 404 -6.31 -2.40 -16.41
C LEU A 404 -7.46 -3.38 -16.42
N VAL A 405 -7.16 -4.67 -16.25
CA VAL A 405 -8.16 -5.74 -16.19
C VAL A 405 -8.74 -5.84 -14.77
N LEU A 406 -10.07 -5.69 -14.65
CA LEU A 406 -10.79 -5.98 -13.41
C LEU A 406 -11.13 -7.47 -13.26
N GLY A 407 -11.25 -8.18 -14.39
CA GLY A 407 -11.47 -9.63 -14.44
C GLY A 407 -12.39 -10.07 -15.56
N ALA A 408 -12.60 -11.38 -15.67
CA ALA A 408 -13.55 -11.99 -16.60
C ALA A 408 -14.84 -12.43 -15.92
N TYR A 409 -15.97 -12.05 -16.52
CA TYR A 409 -17.31 -12.21 -15.92
C TYR A 409 -18.30 -12.80 -16.89
N ARG A 410 -19.25 -13.56 -16.34
CA ARG A 410 -20.41 -14.06 -17.10
C ARG A 410 -21.62 -13.14 -16.92
N PHE A 411 -22.12 -12.63 -18.05
CA PHE A 411 -23.27 -11.75 -18.13
C PHE A 411 -24.52 -12.45 -18.67
N ASN A 412 -24.41 -13.63 -19.29
CA ASN A 412 -25.53 -14.33 -19.92
C ASN A 412 -26.29 -13.39 -20.88
N ASN A 413 -27.58 -13.16 -20.65
CA ASN A 413 -28.41 -12.22 -21.41
C ASN A 413 -28.54 -10.86 -20.72
N LYS A 414 -27.86 -10.64 -19.59
CA LYS A 414 -27.82 -9.35 -18.90
C LYS A 414 -26.91 -8.40 -19.67
N THR A 415 -27.34 -7.15 -19.78
CA THR A 415 -26.49 -6.07 -20.30
C THR A 415 -25.41 -5.74 -19.28
N PRO A 416 -24.11 -5.77 -19.66
CA PRO A 416 -23.03 -5.43 -18.73
C PRO A 416 -23.13 -4.00 -18.21
N GLN A 417 -22.90 -3.85 -16.91
CA GLN A 417 -22.77 -2.57 -16.23
C GLN A 417 -21.60 -2.61 -15.24
N VAL A 418 -20.89 -1.49 -15.16
CA VAL A 418 -19.84 -1.24 -14.16
C VAL A 418 -20.14 0.09 -13.50
N SER A 419 -20.02 0.18 -12.18
CA SER A 419 -20.10 1.45 -11.47
C SER A 419 -18.90 1.68 -10.58
N LEU A 420 -18.59 2.95 -10.34
CA LEU A 420 -17.55 3.42 -9.44
C LEU A 420 -18.13 4.55 -8.59
N SER A 421 -17.83 4.56 -7.30
CA SER A 421 -18.19 5.64 -6.38
C SER A 421 -16.92 6.35 -5.93
N ASN A 422 -17.01 7.66 -5.63
CA ASN A 422 -15.94 8.36 -4.90
C ASN A 422 -15.91 7.97 -3.40
N THR A 423 -16.78 7.06 -2.98
CA THR A 423 -16.78 6.56 -1.60
C THR A 423 -15.67 5.54 -1.39
N VAL A 424 -14.77 5.83 -0.45
CA VAL A 424 -13.69 4.93 -0.03
C VAL A 424 -13.68 4.78 1.49
N SER A 425 -12.95 3.80 2.03
CA SER A 425 -12.99 3.52 3.49
C SER A 425 -12.35 4.63 4.33
N SER A 426 -11.43 5.43 3.76
CA SER A 426 -10.67 6.47 4.47
C SER A 426 -10.54 7.79 3.70
N GLY A 427 -11.63 8.28 3.09
CA GLY A 427 -11.64 9.52 2.31
C GLY A 427 -12.01 10.76 3.12
N ASN A 428 -11.10 11.73 3.23
CA ASN A 428 -11.36 13.02 3.89
C ASN A 428 -11.66 14.16 2.90
N GLY A 429 -11.60 13.88 1.59
CA GLY A 429 -11.73 14.86 0.51
C GLY A 429 -10.41 15.38 -0.06
N ASP A 430 -9.24 14.83 0.32
CA ASP A 430 -7.93 15.26 -0.19
C ASP A 430 -7.49 14.51 -1.46
N ASP A 431 -7.73 13.20 -1.53
CA ASP A 431 -7.41 12.37 -2.70
C ASP A 431 -8.57 12.40 -3.73
N ASP A 432 -8.27 12.19 -5.01
CA ASP A 432 -9.24 12.14 -6.11
C ASP A 432 -9.54 10.71 -6.57
N VAL A 433 -10.77 10.50 -7.03
CA VAL A 433 -11.23 9.30 -7.75
C VAL A 433 -11.56 9.67 -9.20
N ALA A 434 -10.90 9.02 -10.16
CA ALA A 434 -11.10 9.25 -11.58
C ALA A 434 -12.18 8.34 -12.20
N TYR A 435 -12.96 8.91 -13.12
CA TYR A 435 -13.97 8.26 -13.95
C TYR A 435 -13.68 8.53 -15.44
N ASP A 436 -13.06 7.55 -16.09
CA ASP A 436 -12.70 7.65 -17.51
C ASP A 436 -13.52 6.69 -18.37
N ALA A 437 -12.98 5.52 -18.72
CA ALA A 437 -13.64 4.61 -19.65
C ALA A 437 -13.62 3.16 -19.15
N VAL A 438 -14.64 2.41 -19.57
CA VAL A 438 -14.75 0.97 -19.33
C VAL A 438 -14.78 0.25 -20.67
N ALA A 439 -14.00 -0.82 -20.82
CA ALA A 439 -14.00 -1.67 -21.99
C ALA A 439 -14.48 -3.08 -21.63
N PHE A 440 -15.32 -3.65 -22.49
CA PHE A 440 -15.78 -5.03 -22.39
C PHE A 440 -15.22 -5.82 -23.56
N LEU A 441 -14.28 -6.72 -23.32
CA LEU A 441 -13.70 -7.60 -24.33
C LEU A 441 -14.50 -8.91 -24.40
N PRO A 442 -15.38 -9.11 -25.40
CA PRO A 442 -16.16 -10.33 -25.50
C PRO A 442 -15.27 -11.51 -25.91
N GLY A 443 -15.42 -12.64 -25.25
CA GLY A 443 -14.62 -13.84 -25.49
C GLY A 443 -15.14 -15.02 -24.70
N ASP A 444 -14.54 -16.19 -24.92
CA ASP A 444 -14.74 -17.34 -24.03
C ASP A 444 -13.57 -17.41 -23.05
N PHE A 445 -13.86 -17.05 -21.80
CA PHE A 445 -12.89 -17.05 -20.70
C PHE A 445 -13.08 -18.28 -19.80
N GLY A 446 -13.83 -19.29 -20.26
CA GLY A 446 -14.07 -20.52 -19.53
C GLY A 446 -14.97 -20.35 -18.30
N VAL A 447 -15.75 -19.26 -18.20
CA VAL A 447 -16.69 -19.05 -17.09
C VAL A 447 -17.99 -19.83 -17.36
N PRO A 448 -18.38 -20.84 -16.56
CA PRO A 448 -19.49 -21.74 -16.85
C PRO A 448 -20.85 -21.06 -16.59
N ASP A 449 -21.96 -21.71 -16.97
CA ASP A 449 -23.33 -21.26 -16.63
C ASP A 449 -23.65 -21.32 -15.12
N GLY A 450 -22.70 -21.76 -14.29
CA GLY A 450 -22.76 -21.82 -12.84
C GLY A 450 -21.52 -21.19 -12.19
N PRO A 451 -21.16 -21.59 -10.95
CA PRO A 451 -19.95 -21.11 -10.32
C PRO A 451 -18.72 -21.62 -11.07
N ALA A 452 -17.70 -20.77 -11.21
CA ALA A 452 -16.41 -21.11 -11.81
C ALA A 452 -15.58 -21.99 -10.86
N ILE A 453 -15.77 -21.86 -9.55
CA ILE A 453 -15.21 -22.77 -8.54
C ILE A 453 -16.36 -23.58 -7.93
N ASP A 454 -16.25 -24.89 -7.96
CA ASP A 454 -17.16 -25.82 -7.29
C ASP A 454 -16.34 -26.89 -6.56
N LEU A 455 -16.10 -26.66 -5.27
CA LEU A 455 -15.53 -27.70 -4.41
C LEU A 455 -16.67 -28.41 -3.71
N THR A 456 -16.88 -29.70 -3.96
CA THR A 456 -17.82 -30.52 -3.21
C THR A 456 -17.14 -31.00 -1.93
N LEU A 457 -17.67 -30.66 -0.76
CA LEU A 457 -17.02 -30.92 0.54
C LEU A 457 -17.49 -32.25 1.16
N PRO A 458 -16.64 -32.93 1.94
CA PRO A 458 -17.09 -34.03 2.79
C PRO A 458 -18.04 -33.51 3.88
N ASN A 459 -18.92 -34.38 4.37
CA ASN A 459 -19.80 -34.03 5.47
C ASN A 459 -18.99 -33.77 6.74
N ALA A 460 -19.30 -32.68 7.43
CA ALA A 460 -18.70 -32.38 8.72
C ALA A 460 -19.10 -33.45 9.75
N ASP A 461 -18.10 -33.98 10.46
CA ASP A 461 -18.27 -34.93 11.55
C ASP A 461 -17.80 -34.30 12.86
N ALA A 462 -18.75 -33.95 13.73
CA ALA A 462 -18.46 -33.36 15.03
C ALA A 462 -17.64 -34.27 15.96
N THR A 463 -17.60 -35.58 15.68
CA THR A 463 -16.86 -36.60 16.44
C THR A 463 -15.43 -36.83 15.94
N SER A 464 -15.04 -36.23 14.82
CA SER A 464 -13.68 -36.33 14.30
C SER A 464 -12.66 -35.81 15.33
N PRO A 465 -11.65 -36.62 15.68
CA PRO A 465 -10.68 -36.27 16.73
C PRO A 465 -9.84 -35.06 16.29
N ASN A 466 -9.52 -34.19 17.24
CA ASN A 466 -8.60 -33.08 16.97
C ASN A 466 -7.19 -33.63 16.72
N PRO A 467 -6.47 -33.15 15.68
CA PRO A 467 -5.07 -33.50 15.49
C PRO A 467 -4.25 -33.07 16.72
N ASP A 468 -3.34 -33.94 17.16
CA ASP A 468 -2.36 -33.56 18.16
C ASP A 468 -1.28 -32.71 17.51
N GLN A 469 -1.37 -31.39 17.74
CA GLN A 469 -0.46 -30.40 17.17
C GLN A 469 0.99 -30.54 17.70
N LYS A 470 1.21 -31.30 18.79
CA LYS A 470 2.56 -31.60 19.29
C LYS A 470 3.26 -32.69 18.49
N VAL A 471 2.50 -33.54 17.79
CA VAL A 471 3.04 -34.59 16.93
C VAL A 471 3.52 -33.96 15.63
N GLN A 472 4.83 -33.80 15.51
CA GLN A 472 5.49 -33.13 14.40
C GLN A 472 6.31 -34.14 13.59
N GLN A 473 6.21 -34.08 12.26
CA GLN A 473 6.95 -34.98 11.39
C GLN A 473 8.40 -34.53 11.24
N PRO A 474 9.37 -35.45 11.25
CA PRO A 474 10.76 -35.09 11.00
C PRO A 474 10.94 -34.55 9.57
N SER A 475 11.78 -33.53 9.44
CA SER A 475 12.06 -32.88 8.16
C SER A 475 13.54 -32.60 7.99
N HIS A 476 14.04 -32.73 6.76
CA HIS A 476 15.39 -32.32 6.37
C HIS A 476 15.42 -30.92 5.73
N ASN A 477 14.27 -30.25 5.61
CA ASN A 477 14.17 -28.91 5.04
C ASN A 477 14.61 -27.85 6.05
N VAL A 478 15.50 -26.96 5.63
CA VAL A 478 15.92 -25.79 6.41
C VAL A 478 15.00 -24.63 6.05
N THR A 479 14.11 -24.26 6.97
CA THR A 479 13.13 -23.18 6.79
C THR A 479 13.38 -22.09 7.85
N PRO A 480 14.27 -21.13 7.59
CA PRO A 480 14.65 -20.13 8.58
C PRO A 480 13.52 -19.11 8.84
N PRO A 481 13.55 -18.43 10.00
CA PRO A 481 12.67 -17.28 10.27
C PRO A 481 12.81 -16.17 9.23
N LEU A 482 11.77 -15.35 9.11
CA LEU A 482 11.74 -14.16 8.24
C LEU A 482 12.81 -13.14 8.71
N SER A 483 13.64 -12.64 7.79
CA SER A 483 14.61 -11.59 8.11
C SER A 483 13.90 -10.25 8.34
N GLN A 484 13.81 -9.80 9.59
CA GLN A 484 13.08 -8.57 9.97
C GLN A 484 13.91 -7.28 9.85
N SER A 485 15.09 -7.33 9.24
CA SER A 485 15.90 -6.15 8.97
C SER A 485 16.62 -6.35 7.65
N GLY A 486 16.83 -5.30 6.85
CA GLY A 486 17.62 -5.33 5.61
C GLY A 486 19.07 -5.81 5.75
N ALA A 487 19.45 -6.48 6.84
CA ALA A 487 20.53 -7.45 6.83
C ALA A 487 20.14 -8.55 5.86
N SER A 488 20.79 -8.52 4.70
CA SER A 488 20.88 -9.62 3.75
C SER A 488 20.74 -10.94 4.49
N ALA A 489 19.70 -11.72 4.17
CA ALA A 489 19.87 -13.17 4.18
C ALA A 489 21.15 -13.36 3.37
N GLU A 490 22.27 -13.63 4.04
CA GLU A 490 23.50 -13.92 3.34
C GLU A 490 23.11 -14.98 2.33
N ARG A 491 23.24 -14.66 1.04
CA ARG A 491 23.24 -15.66 0.00
C ARG A 491 24.06 -16.79 0.57
N VAL A 492 23.44 -17.96 0.74
CA VAL A 492 24.12 -19.18 1.20
C VAL A 492 25.45 -19.19 0.48
N ALA A 493 26.53 -18.86 1.19
CA ALA A 493 27.85 -18.88 0.60
C ALA A 493 27.98 -20.31 0.08
N GLY A 494 28.21 -20.46 -1.23
CA GLY A 494 28.22 -21.79 -1.86
C GLY A 494 29.06 -22.72 -1.01
N LYS A 495 28.46 -23.83 -0.55
CA LYS A 495 29.06 -24.78 0.40
C LYS A 495 30.52 -25.01 -0.03
N ALA A 496 31.48 -24.52 0.76
CA ALA A 496 32.86 -24.96 0.59
C ALA A 496 32.84 -26.48 0.75
N ALA A 497 33.42 -27.21 -0.22
CA ALA A 497 33.47 -28.67 -0.13
C ALA A 497 34.14 -29.06 1.19
N ALA A 498 33.49 -29.95 1.94
CA ALA A 498 34.04 -30.52 3.15
C ALA A 498 35.41 -31.13 2.88
N LYS A 499 36.39 -30.86 3.75
CA LYS A 499 37.77 -31.31 3.59
C LYS A 499 38.13 -32.28 4.72
N PRO A 500 38.98 -33.28 4.47
CA PRO A 500 39.54 -34.10 5.54
C PRO A 500 40.26 -33.23 6.58
N GLN A 501 39.95 -33.48 7.85
CA GLN A 501 40.59 -32.90 9.01
C GLN A 501 41.81 -33.76 9.33
N CYS A 502 43.01 -33.25 9.06
CA CYS A 502 44.26 -34.01 9.18
C CYS A 502 45.13 -33.51 10.33
N GLY A 503 45.76 -34.45 11.04
CA GLY A 503 46.80 -34.17 12.01
C GLY A 503 48.13 -33.76 11.35
N PRO A 504 49.17 -33.47 12.14
CA PRO A 504 50.50 -33.18 11.61
C PRO A 504 51.09 -34.38 10.85
N VAL A 505 52.01 -34.10 9.93
CA VAL A 505 52.80 -35.14 9.24
C VAL A 505 54.09 -35.38 10.01
N GLU A 506 54.34 -36.63 10.40
CA GLU A 506 55.57 -37.04 11.07
C GLU A 506 56.23 -38.21 10.33
N ASN A 507 57.47 -38.02 9.86
CA ASN A 507 58.22 -39.03 9.09
C ASN A 507 57.45 -39.59 7.88
N GLY A 508 56.68 -38.74 7.20
CA GLY A 508 55.83 -39.12 6.06
C GLY A 508 54.48 -39.71 6.46
N ALA A 509 54.27 -40.06 7.75
CA ALA A 509 53.04 -40.66 8.24
C ALA A 509 52.05 -39.58 8.74
N GLN A 510 50.75 -39.75 8.49
CA GLN A 510 49.70 -38.81 8.89
C GLN A 510 48.37 -39.54 9.14
N ALA A 511 47.62 -39.12 10.16
CA ALA A 511 46.23 -39.50 10.33
C ALA A 511 45.29 -38.38 9.85
N CYS A 512 44.20 -38.74 9.19
CA CYS A 512 43.14 -37.82 8.80
C CYS A 512 41.78 -38.40 9.14
N MET A 513 40.80 -37.55 9.47
CA MET A 513 39.39 -37.91 9.49
C MET A 513 38.67 -37.15 8.39
N GLY A 514 37.99 -37.89 7.52
CA GLY A 514 37.44 -37.37 6.28
C GLY A 514 36.05 -36.79 6.39
N PRO A 515 35.62 -36.11 5.31
CA PRO A 515 34.24 -35.76 5.17
C PRO A 515 33.36 -37.03 5.15
N SER A 516 32.15 -36.94 5.71
CA SER A 516 31.18 -38.03 5.76
C SER A 516 30.99 -38.62 4.36
N LEU A 517 31.06 -39.95 4.28
CA LEU A 517 30.86 -40.65 3.03
C LEU A 517 29.40 -40.49 2.58
N ALA A 518 29.18 -40.19 1.30
CA ALA A 518 27.85 -40.11 0.69
C ALA A 518 27.27 -41.53 0.42
N GLU A 519 27.48 -42.45 1.35
CA GLU A 519 27.00 -43.83 1.29
C GLU A 519 25.66 -43.94 2.04
N THR A 520 24.72 -44.73 1.51
CA THR A 520 23.53 -45.14 2.27
C THR A 520 24.01 -45.93 3.49
N SER A 521 23.52 -45.61 4.69
CA SER A 521 23.98 -46.29 5.90
C SER A 521 23.76 -47.80 5.80
N ASP A 522 24.73 -48.59 6.26
CA ASP A 522 24.54 -50.03 6.42
C ASP A 522 23.53 -50.24 7.55
N ARG A 523 22.37 -50.83 7.23
CA ARG A 523 21.31 -51.20 8.17
C ARG A 523 21.88 -51.96 9.38
N ALA A 524 22.98 -52.70 9.22
CA ALA A 524 23.63 -53.43 10.30
C ALA A 524 24.42 -52.57 11.29
N ALA A 525 24.90 -51.37 10.91
CA ALA A 525 25.58 -50.44 11.82
C ALA A 525 24.57 -49.54 12.55
N ALA A 526 23.57 -49.02 11.83
CA ALA A 526 22.46 -48.25 12.42
C ALA A 526 21.68 -49.09 13.46
N ALA A 527 21.39 -50.36 13.17
CA ALA A 527 20.71 -51.26 14.10
C ALA A 527 21.48 -51.59 15.40
N ARG A 528 22.77 -51.26 15.49
CA ARG A 528 23.56 -51.44 16.72
C ARG A 528 23.36 -50.29 17.69
N VAL A 529 23.05 -49.09 17.18
CA VAL A 529 22.81 -47.91 17.99
C VAL A 529 21.35 -47.92 18.41
N ALA A 530 21.09 -47.92 19.71
CA ALA A 530 19.74 -47.73 20.22
C ALA A 530 19.38 -46.25 20.11
N PRO A 531 18.30 -45.87 19.40
CA PRO A 531 17.80 -44.51 19.45
C PRO A 531 17.31 -44.20 20.87
N LEU A 532 17.36 -42.91 21.25
CA LEU A 532 16.97 -42.47 22.60
C LEU A 532 15.48 -42.62 22.90
N ASP A 533 14.67 -42.59 21.85
CA ASP A 533 13.24 -42.83 21.93
C ASP A 533 12.87 -43.97 20.97
N ALA A 534 11.81 -44.70 21.32
CA ALA A 534 11.32 -45.85 20.56
C ALA A 534 10.69 -45.47 19.19
N ASP A 535 10.57 -44.17 18.91
CA ASP A 535 10.07 -43.63 17.64
C ASP A 535 11.12 -43.78 16.50
N ASP A 536 10.74 -44.58 15.51
CA ASP A 536 11.53 -45.24 14.47
C ASP A 536 12.29 -44.31 13.48
N TRP A 537 11.99 -43.00 13.45
CA TRP A 537 12.46 -42.15 12.35
C TRP A 537 13.93 -41.72 12.43
N CYS A 538 14.53 -41.71 13.61
CA CYS A 538 15.96 -41.44 13.77
C CYS A 538 16.83 -42.67 13.45
N ASN A 539 16.21 -43.82 13.13
CA ASN A 539 16.89 -45.04 12.66
C ASN A 539 16.74 -45.21 11.13
N SER A 540 16.79 -44.10 10.37
CA SER A 540 16.57 -44.11 8.92
C SER A 540 17.86 -44.41 8.13
N GLU A 541 17.72 -44.99 6.93
CA GLU A 541 18.84 -45.24 6.01
C GLU A 541 19.29 -43.98 5.23
N ASP A 542 18.58 -42.84 5.38
CA ASP A 542 18.82 -41.61 4.63
C ASP A 542 19.95 -40.80 5.26
N PRO A 543 21.11 -40.58 4.59
CA PRO A 543 22.28 -39.89 5.16
C PRO A 543 22.07 -38.38 5.44
N LYS A 544 20.83 -37.87 5.33
CA LYS A 544 20.50 -36.48 5.64
C LYS A 544 20.17 -36.31 7.14
N PRO A 545 20.52 -35.16 7.73
CA PRO A 545 20.00 -34.81 9.04
C PRO A 545 18.49 -34.53 8.96
N TYR A 546 17.76 -34.96 9.99
CA TYR A 546 16.34 -34.74 10.16
C TYR A 546 16.07 -34.08 11.52
N ALA A 547 15.15 -33.13 11.56
CA ALA A 547 14.73 -32.48 12.79
C ALA A 547 13.20 -32.43 12.90
N THR A 548 12.72 -32.50 14.13
CA THR A 548 11.45 -31.90 14.55
C THR A 548 11.75 -30.57 15.26
N ARG A 549 10.76 -29.96 15.93
CA ARG A 549 10.97 -28.71 16.66
C ARG A 549 11.91 -28.88 17.87
N PHE A 550 11.99 -30.07 18.45
CA PHE A 550 12.68 -30.35 19.72
C PHE A 550 13.71 -31.48 19.66
N ARG A 551 13.76 -32.25 18.57
CA ARG A 551 14.75 -33.33 18.39
C ARG A 551 15.39 -33.23 17.01
N GLU A 552 16.70 -33.35 16.96
CA GLU A 552 17.49 -33.43 15.72
C GLU A 552 18.31 -34.71 15.73
N CYS A 553 18.48 -35.30 14.54
CA CYS A 553 19.16 -36.56 14.32
C CYS A 553 20.04 -36.42 13.07
N ASP A 554 21.36 -36.58 13.25
CA ASP A 554 22.38 -36.54 12.20
C ASP A 554 23.29 -37.75 12.33
N HIS A 555 23.24 -38.63 11.32
CA HIS A 555 24.14 -39.76 11.23
C HIS A 555 25.10 -39.64 10.06
N ARG A 556 26.35 -40.05 10.30
CA ARG A 556 27.46 -39.87 9.38
C ARG A 556 28.36 -41.09 9.34
N ILE A 557 28.87 -41.43 8.17
CA ILE A 557 29.93 -42.43 8.04
C ILE A 557 31.24 -41.66 7.93
N VAL A 558 31.99 -41.58 9.03
CA VAL A 558 33.20 -40.77 9.13
C VAL A 558 34.43 -41.66 8.90
N PRO A 559 35.16 -41.50 7.78
CA PRO A 559 36.35 -42.31 7.49
C PRO A 559 37.59 -41.76 8.21
N GLY A 560 38.33 -42.63 8.88
CA GLY A 560 39.68 -42.39 9.37
C GLY A 560 40.72 -42.97 8.40
N TYR A 561 41.65 -42.13 7.96
CA TYR A 561 42.72 -42.50 7.04
C TYR A 561 44.06 -42.56 7.77
N MET A 562 44.82 -43.61 7.48
CA MET A 562 46.24 -43.68 7.78
C MET A 562 47.01 -43.48 6.48
N ARG A 563 47.79 -42.40 6.37
CA ARG A 563 48.56 -42.03 5.19
C ARG A 563 50.05 -42.21 5.41
N LEU A 564 50.75 -42.63 4.35
CA LEU A 564 52.21 -42.62 4.27
C LEU A 564 52.63 -41.94 2.96
N ASP A 565 53.46 -40.92 3.06
CA ASP A 565 53.96 -40.11 1.94
C ASP A 565 52.83 -39.55 1.04
N GLY A 566 51.68 -39.26 1.65
CA GLY A 566 50.49 -38.73 0.98
C GLY A 566 49.55 -39.77 0.38
N GLU A 567 49.87 -41.07 0.46
CA GLU A 567 49.00 -42.16 -0.02
C GLU A 567 48.28 -42.86 1.14
N ASP A 568 46.98 -43.13 0.97
CA ASP A 568 46.14 -43.85 1.95
C ASP A 568 46.59 -45.32 2.04
N GLN A 569 47.13 -45.72 3.19
CA GLN A 569 47.57 -47.09 3.49
C GLN A 569 46.48 -47.91 4.19
N ALA A 570 45.58 -47.25 4.92
CA ALA A 570 44.44 -47.87 5.59
C ALA A 570 43.27 -46.88 5.66
N VAL A 571 42.05 -47.44 5.69
CA VAL A 571 40.80 -46.70 5.90
C VAL A 571 39.96 -47.45 6.94
N VAL A 572 39.64 -46.80 8.05
CA VAL A 572 38.74 -47.30 9.07
C VAL A 572 37.61 -46.30 9.23
N SER A 573 36.38 -46.68 8.88
CA SER A 573 35.23 -45.79 8.95
C SER A 573 34.35 -46.12 10.15
N PHE A 574 33.75 -45.08 10.72
CA PHE A 574 32.88 -45.17 11.89
C PHE A 574 31.50 -44.61 11.56
N TYR A 575 30.47 -45.27 12.04
CA TYR A 575 29.12 -44.73 12.04
C TYR A 575 28.96 -43.85 13.27
N PHE A 576 28.78 -42.56 13.03
CA PHE A 576 28.48 -41.55 14.04
C PHE A 576 26.98 -41.34 14.01
N HIS A 577 26.35 -41.39 15.17
CA HIS A 577 24.93 -41.12 15.36
C HIS A 577 24.83 -40.03 16.42
N ARG A 578 24.41 -38.84 16.00
CA ARG A 578 24.24 -37.69 16.89
C ARG A 578 22.76 -37.37 17.01
N GLU A 579 22.30 -37.23 18.25
CA GLU A 579 21.00 -36.68 18.55
C GLU A 579 21.12 -35.46 19.45
N LEU A 580 20.36 -34.41 19.14
CA LEU A 580 20.16 -33.26 20.02
C LEU A 580 18.72 -33.25 20.49
N LEU A 581 18.50 -33.21 21.80
CA LEU A 581 17.17 -33.16 22.43
C LEU A 581 17.06 -31.89 23.24
N LEU A 582 16.17 -31.01 22.78
CA LEU A 582 15.93 -29.71 23.38
C LEU A 582 14.82 -29.84 24.42
N ASP A 583 15.04 -29.26 25.60
CA ASP A 583 13.99 -29.13 26.59
C ASP A 583 13.14 -27.90 26.26
N ASP A 584 11.82 -28.09 26.19
CA ASP A 584 10.87 -27.03 25.89
C ASP A 584 10.49 -26.20 27.13
N SER A 585 11.00 -26.56 28.31
CA SER A 585 10.61 -26.02 29.62
C SER A 585 11.75 -25.88 30.64
N ALA A 586 13.01 -26.08 30.24
CA ALA A 586 14.17 -26.00 31.12
C ALA A 586 15.34 -25.16 30.57
N GLY A 587 16.23 -24.80 31.50
CA GLY A 587 17.53 -24.17 31.22
C GLY A 587 18.59 -25.12 30.65
N THR A 588 18.18 -26.29 30.13
CA THR A 588 19.08 -27.39 29.71
C THR A 588 18.64 -28.03 28.40
N PHE A 589 19.56 -28.72 27.72
CA PHE A 589 19.27 -29.64 26.62
C PHE A 589 20.40 -30.69 26.53
N HIS A 590 20.17 -31.79 25.81
CA HIS A 590 21.10 -32.91 25.76
C HIS A 590 21.62 -33.19 24.34
N GLU A 591 22.89 -33.55 24.24
CA GLU A 591 23.50 -34.16 23.05
C GLU A 591 23.87 -35.60 23.36
N VAL A 592 23.53 -36.51 22.47
CA VAL A 592 23.94 -37.91 22.55
C VAL A 592 24.70 -38.27 21.30
N LEU A 593 25.95 -38.68 21.49
CA LEU A 593 26.82 -39.15 20.42
C LEU A 593 27.08 -40.63 20.62
N SER A 594 26.65 -41.44 19.65
CA SER A 594 26.97 -42.87 19.59
C SER A 594 27.88 -43.17 18.42
N ILE A 595 28.93 -43.96 18.67
CA ILE A 595 29.95 -44.32 17.68
C ILE A 595 30.11 -45.83 17.64
N THR A 596 30.13 -46.41 16.43
CA THR A 596 30.45 -47.81 16.21
C THR A 596 31.26 -48.02 14.92
N PRO A 597 32.14 -49.03 14.82
CA PRO A 597 32.85 -49.31 13.59
C PRO A 597 31.91 -49.69 12.45
N TYR A 598 32.11 -49.05 11.29
CA TYR A 598 31.40 -49.32 10.05
C TYR A 598 32.23 -50.20 9.11
N PHE A 599 33.47 -49.80 8.85
CA PHE A 599 34.38 -50.50 7.95
C PHE A 599 35.80 -50.50 8.51
N TRP A 600 36.51 -51.62 8.34
CA TRP A 600 37.90 -51.75 8.79
C TRP A 600 38.78 -52.30 7.67
N GLY A 601 39.52 -51.43 6.99
CA GLY A 601 40.38 -51.78 5.86
C GLY A 601 41.84 -51.40 6.11
N GLY A 602 42.74 -52.35 5.90
CA GLY A 602 44.19 -52.13 5.98
C GLY A 602 44.80 -52.38 7.37
N PRO A 603 46.08 -52.03 7.55
CA PRO A 603 46.89 -52.43 8.71
C PRO A 603 46.72 -51.51 9.92
N VAL A 604 45.50 -51.42 10.48
CA VAL A 604 45.21 -50.72 11.75
C VAL A 604 44.93 -51.75 12.84
N ALA A 605 45.67 -51.70 13.94
CA ALA A 605 45.52 -52.62 15.07
C ALA A 605 44.45 -52.16 16.06
N MET A 606 44.28 -50.85 16.24
CA MET A 606 43.33 -50.28 17.18
C MET A 606 43.02 -48.84 16.79
N VAL A 607 41.80 -48.39 17.10
CA VAL A 607 41.44 -46.96 17.08
C VAL A 607 40.89 -46.61 18.44
N ASN A 608 41.46 -45.59 19.09
CA ASN A 608 40.93 -45.00 20.31
C ASN A 608 40.38 -43.61 19.99
N MET A 609 39.21 -43.28 20.51
CA MET A 609 38.63 -41.94 20.40
C MET A 609 38.48 -41.33 21.78
N HIS A 610 38.79 -40.04 21.87
CA HIS A 610 38.70 -39.25 23.09
C HIS A 610 37.90 -37.98 22.80
N MET A 611 37.00 -37.60 23.71
CA MET A 611 36.31 -36.31 23.62
C MET A 611 37.25 -35.23 24.13
N ASP A 612 37.63 -34.27 23.27
CA ASP A 612 38.52 -33.17 23.66
C ASP A 612 37.74 -32.05 24.34
N ARG A 613 36.62 -31.63 23.73
CA ARG A 613 35.70 -30.63 24.26
C ARG A 613 34.39 -30.56 23.50
N HIS A 614 33.35 -30.10 24.19
CA HIS A 614 32.09 -29.66 23.61
C HIS A 614 32.09 -28.13 23.37
N LEU A 615 31.32 -27.68 22.39
CA LEU A 615 31.20 -26.30 21.92
C LEU A 615 29.70 -25.94 21.84
N CYS A 616 29.34 -24.69 22.11
CA CYS A 616 27.94 -24.24 22.05
C CYS A 616 27.76 -22.75 21.75
N GLY A 617 28.77 -21.93 22.10
CA GLY A 617 28.75 -20.48 21.95
C GLY A 617 28.70 -19.76 23.30
N SER A 618 28.73 -18.43 23.28
CA SER A 618 28.62 -17.61 24.50
C SER A 618 27.21 -17.73 25.09
N GLY A 619 27.12 -17.87 26.42
CA GLY A 619 25.83 -18.03 27.13
C GLY A 619 25.32 -19.48 27.19
N CYS A 620 26.13 -20.44 26.73
CA CYS A 620 25.85 -21.87 26.83
C CYS A 620 27.10 -22.62 27.35
N ALA A 621 26.92 -23.54 28.29
CA ALA A 621 27.99 -24.29 28.94
C ALA A 621 27.71 -25.80 28.89
N PRO A 622 28.51 -26.58 28.14
CA PRO A 622 28.43 -28.04 28.16
C PRO A 622 29.03 -28.64 29.44
N ASP A 623 28.46 -29.76 29.91
CA ASP A 623 29.03 -30.58 30.97
C ASP A 623 30.22 -31.40 30.44
N ASN A 624 31.42 -30.84 30.58
CA ASN A 624 32.66 -31.51 30.20
C ASN A 624 33.06 -32.68 31.13
N SER A 625 32.23 -33.03 32.13
CA SER A 625 32.44 -34.20 32.98
C SER A 625 31.74 -35.47 32.47
N ALA A 626 30.99 -35.37 31.36
CA ALA A 626 30.35 -36.50 30.70
C ALA A 626 31.34 -37.64 30.40
N SER A 627 30.96 -38.87 30.74
CA SER A 627 31.76 -40.08 30.52
C SER A 627 31.12 -40.99 29.49
N TRP A 628 31.96 -41.66 28.69
CA TRP A 628 31.51 -42.68 27.75
C TRP A 628 30.86 -43.87 28.48
N ASP A 629 29.68 -44.26 28.03
CA ASP A 629 29.13 -45.59 28.25
C ASP A 629 29.62 -46.53 27.13
N GLY A 630 30.20 -47.66 27.51
CA GLY A 630 31.04 -48.46 26.62
C GLY A 630 32.47 -47.91 26.46
N GLN A 631 33.36 -48.71 25.87
CA GLN A 631 34.74 -48.32 25.65
C GLN A 631 34.89 -47.67 24.26
N PRO A 632 35.34 -46.41 24.15
CA PRO A 632 35.56 -45.74 22.86
C PRO A 632 36.90 -46.19 22.21
N SER A 633 37.15 -47.50 22.26
CA SER A 633 38.31 -48.15 21.67
C SER A 633 37.84 -49.39 20.94
N TRP A 634 38.36 -49.61 19.73
CA TRP A 634 37.97 -50.70 18.86
C TRP A 634 39.19 -51.33 18.21
N THR A 635 39.11 -52.63 17.99
CA THR A 635 40.09 -53.46 17.28
C THR A 635 39.38 -54.19 16.11
N PRO A 636 40.14 -54.76 15.16
CA PRO A 636 39.52 -55.44 14.01
C PRO A 636 38.50 -56.51 14.42
N GLY A 637 37.24 -56.32 14.02
CA GLY A 637 36.13 -57.23 14.30
C GLY A 637 35.20 -56.79 15.43
N ASP A 638 35.54 -55.75 16.18
CA ASP A 638 34.66 -55.20 17.21
C ASP A 638 33.42 -54.53 16.60
N THR A 639 32.29 -54.69 17.27
CA THR A 639 31.00 -54.13 16.85
C THR A 639 30.24 -53.43 17.98
N HIS A 640 30.88 -53.23 19.14
CA HIS A 640 30.23 -52.54 20.25
C HIS A 640 30.04 -51.05 19.95
N VAL A 641 29.09 -50.44 20.65
CA VAL A 641 28.82 -49.01 20.59
C VAL A 641 29.47 -48.34 21.79
N ALA A 642 30.05 -47.16 21.57
CA ALA A 642 30.40 -46.24 22.65
C ALA A 642 29.47 -45.02 22.53
N THR A 643 28.83 -44.66 23.63
CA THR A 643 27.85 -43.56 23.69
C THR A 643 28.28 -42.53 24.72
N LEU A 644 28.16 -41.25 24.36
CA LEU A 644 28.42 -40.13 25.25
C LEU A 644 27.19 -39.23 25.29
N THR A 645 26.66 -39.01 26.49
CA THR A 645 25.54 -38.08 26.73
C THR A 645 26.07 -36.85 27.42
N THR A 646 25.89 -35.68 26.80
CA THR A 646 26.36 -34.38 27.29
C THR A 646 25.16 -33.49 27.55
N GLU A 647 25.05 -32.98 28.77
CA GLU A 647 24.08 -31.94 29.10
C GLU A 647 24.68 -30.56 28.80
N TYR A 648 23.88 -29.68 28.21
CA TYR A 648 24.20 -28.28 28.00
C TYR A 648 23.29 -27.44 28.87
N THR A 649 23.88 -26.49 29.59
CA THR A 649 23.14 -25.46 30.36
C THR A 649 23.23 -24.14 29.61
N TRP A 650 22.18 -23.31 29.64
CA TRP A 650 22.20 -21.98 29.01
C TRP A 650 21.72 -20.87 29.94
N ASP A 651 22.19 -19.65 29.68
CA ASP A 651 21.86 -18.46 30.48
C ASP A 651 20.43 -17.98 30.22
N HIS A 652 19.53 -18.35 31.12
CA HIS A 652 18.12 -17.94 31.15
C HIS A 652 17.85 -16.85 32.20
N SER A 653 18.88 -16.15 32.69
CA SER A 653 18.73 -15.16 33.77
C SER A 653 17.97 -13.90 33.35
N LYS A 654 17.91 -13.61 32.04
CA LYS A 654 17.23 -12.44 31.47
C LYS A 654 15.84 -12.81 30.95
N ALA A 655 14.81 -12.38 31.67
CA ALA A 655 13.42 -12.47 31.21
C ALA A 655 13.21 -11.78 29.84
N GLY A 656 12.39 -12.40 28.99
CA GLY A 656 12.19 -11.99 27.59
C GLY A 656 13.44 -12.06 26.70
N GLY A 657 14.50 -12.77 27.12
CA GLY A 657 15.72 -12.98 26.33
C GLY A 657 15.59 -14.13 25.33
N ALA A 658 16.42 -14.09 24.28
CA ALA A 658 16.65 -15.20 23.36
C ALA A 658 18.16 -15.31 23.04
N LEU A 659 18.66 -16.54 22.95
CA LEU A 659 20.01 -16.90 22.57
C LEU A 659 19.95 -17.84 21.35
N PHE A 660 20.84 -17.60 20.39
CA PHE A 660 21.01 -18.47 19.21
C PHE A 660 22.34 -19.20 19.36
N LEU A 661 22.25 -20.52 19.41
CA LEU A 661 23.33 -21.44 19.77
C LEU A 661 23.57 -22.43 18.63
N LYS A 662 24.80 -22.92 18.53
CA LYS A 662 25.15 -24.02 17.64
C LYS A 662 25.99 -25.03 18.42
N PRO A 663 25.35 -26.04 19.05
CA PRO A 663 26.05 -27.12 19.74
C PRO A 663 26.96 -27.87 18.76
N ASP A 664 28.16 -28.22 19.19
CA ASP A 664 29.17 -28.91 18.38
C ASP A 664 30.19 -29.59 19.31
N PHE A 665 31.05 -30.46 18.77
CA PHE A 665 32.09 -31.15 19.55
C PHE A 665 33.38 -31.32 18.78
N GLN A 666 34.48 -31.47 19.52
CA GLN A 666 35.79 -31.85 19.01
C GLN A 666 36.25 -33.14 19.69
N LEU A 667 36.61 -34.13 18.89
CA LEU A 667 37.21 -35.38 19.33
C LEU A 667 38.63 -35.52 18.79
N SER A 668 39.45 -36.27 19.50
CA SER A 668 40.73 -36.78 19.02
C SER A 668 40.63 -38.29 18.76
N ALA A 669 41.30 -38.75 17.72
CA ALA A 669 41.39 -40.16 17.36
C ALA A 669 42.85 -40.60 17.23
N ASP A 670 43.21 -41.65 17.96
CA ASP A 670 44.49 -42.35 17.86
C ASP A 670 44.31 -43.57 16.95
N ILE A 671 44.76 -43.47 15.70
CA ILE A 671 44.74 -44.58 14.74
C ILE A 671 46.06 -45.37 14.92
N ILE A 672 46.02 -46.47 15.65
CA ILE A 672 47.20 -47.25 16.01
C ILE A 672 47.50 -48.27 14.90
N PRO A 673 48.64 -48.16 14.19
CA PRO A 673 49.00 -49.08 13.12
C PRO A 673 49.30 -50.50 13.62
N ALA A 674 49.13 -51.49 12.76
CA ALA A 674 49.59 -52.85 13.02
C ALA A 674 51.13 -52.94 13.07
N ALA A 675 51.64 -53.98 13.74
CA ALA A 675 53.08 -54.18 13.87
C ALA A 675 53.78 -54.19 12.49
N GLY A 676 54.79 -53.33 12.33
CA GLY A 676 55.55 -53.17 11.09
C GLY A 676 55.24 -51.88 10.30
N TYR A 677 54.29 -51.05 10.75
CA TYR A 677 53.98 -49.75 10.18
C TYR A 677 54.44 -48.59 11.09
N PRO A 678 54.80 -47.42 10.54
CA PRO A 678 55.18 -46.26 11.35
C PRO A 678 53.99 -45.70 12.11
N ASN A 679 54.20 -45.27 13.37
CA ASN A 679 53.18 -44.58 14.15
C ASN A 679 52.70 -43.32 13.42
N VAL A 680 51.38 -43.07 13.46
CA VAL A 680 50.80 -41.80 13.02
C VAL A 680 50.46 -40.93 14.22
N PRO A 681 50.59 -39.59 14.11
CA PRO A 681 50.12 -38.67 15.14
C PRO A 681 48.61 -38.73 15.33
N THR A 682 48.13 -38.36 16.52
CA THR A 682 46.71 -38.15 16.83
C THR A 682 46.08 -37.14 15.88
N VAL A 683 44.84 -37.39 15.46
CA VAL A 683 44.06 -36.47 14.61
C VAL A 683 42.87 -35.91 15.37
N GLY A 684 42.56 -34.62 15.16
CA GLY A 684 41.36 -33.99 15.67
C GLY A 684 40.23 -33.99 14.63
N TYR A 685 39.00 -34.08 15.09
CA TYR A 685 37.79 -34.00 14.27
C TYR A 685 36.72 -33.15 14.96
N GLN A 686 36.22 -32.13 14.26
CA GLN A 686 35.10 -31.29 14.66
C GLN A 686 33.88 -31.59 13.80
N PHE A 687 32.73 -31.86 14.43
CA PHE A 687 31.53 -32.33 13.74
C PHE A 687 30.97 -31.28 12.76
N SER A 688 30.92 -30.01 13.14
CA SER A 688 30.38 -28.95 12.27
C SER A 688 31.21 -28.66 11.01
N LEU A 689 32.49 -29.04 10.97
CA LEU A 689 33.37 -28.83 9.80
C LEU A 689 33.20 -29.88 8.70
N ASP A 690 32.56 -31.00 9.03
CA ASP A 690 32.40 -32.15 8.16
C ASP A 690 31.19 -31.99 7.21
N ASN A 691 29.97 -31.85 7.71
CA ASN A 691 28.79 -31.59 6.88
C ASN A 691 27.92 -30.50 7.50
N PRO A 692 28.21 -29.21 7.24
CA PRO A 692 27.49 -28.13 7.89
C PRO A 692 26.03 -28.11 7.42
N THR A 693 25.13 -28.51 8.32
CA THR A 693 23.71 -28.22 8.28
C THR A 693 23.41 -26.97 9.10
N ARG A 694 22.19 -26.47 8.96
CA ARG A 694 21.61 -25.41 9.80
C ARG A 694 20.40 -25.92 10.60
N LEU A 695 20.04 -27.21 10.47
CA LEU A 695 18.97 -27.81 11.27
C LEU A 695 19.34 -27.88 12.76
N ASP A 696 20.63 -27.91 13.08
CA ASP A 696 21.20 -27.92 14.41
C ASP A 696 21.36 -26.51 15.03
N GLU A 697 20.83 -25.47 14.39
CA GLU A 697 20.77 -24.13 14.98
C GLU A 697 19.63 -24.06 16.01
N VAL A 698 20.02 -23.86 17.27
CA VAL A 698 19.14 -23.86 18.43
C VAL A 698 18.83 -22.43 18.83
N ARG A 699 17.55 -22.12 19.06
CA ARG A 699 17.14 -20.91 19.79
C ARG A 699 16.65 -21.31 21.17
N CYS A 700 17.27 -20.78 22.21
CA CYS A 700 16.78 -20.86 23.59
C CYS A 700 16.22 -19.51 24.01
N ASP A 701 15.03 -19.48 24.62
CA ASP A 701 14.35 -18.24 24.97
C ASP A 701 13.56 -18.35 26.28
N THR A 702 13.35 -17.20 26.92
CA THR A 702 12.42 -17.04 28.05
C THR A 702 11.21 -16.17 27.67
N VAL A 703 10.86 -16.13 26.38
CA VAL A 703 9.80 -15.25 25.85
C VAL A 703 8.44 -15.90 26.03
N ILE A 704 8.34 -17.20 25.76
CA ILE A 704 7.10 -17.96 25.89
C ILE A 704 6.85 -18.39 27.34
N ASP A 705 7.90 -18.84 28.02
CA ASP A 705 7.87 -19.23 29.43
C ASP A 705 9.09 -18.67 30.15
N THR A 706 8.88 -18.12 31.34
CA THR A 706 9.94 -17.66 32.24
C THR A 706 10.90 -18.75 32.72
N ALA A 707 10.48 -20.02 32.72
CA ALA A 707 11.36 -21.16 32.99
C ALA A 707 12.43 -21.38 31.90
N GLY A 708 12.20 -20.82 30.71
CA GLY A 708 13.05 -21.00 29.54
C GLY A 708 12.73 -22.27 28.75
N GLY A 709 13.14 -22.31 27.49
CA GLY A 709 13.11 -23.53 26.67
C GLY A 709 13.79 -23.31 25.32
N CYS A 710 14.16 -24.38 24.64
CA CYS A 710 14.93 -24.37 23.40
C CYS A 710 14.17 -25.03 22.24
N VAL A 711 14.41 -24.55 21.02
CA VAL A 711 13.85 -25.09 19.76
C VAL A 711 14.88 -25.08 18.64
N PHE A 712 14.71 -25.99 17.66
CA PHE A 712 15.40 -25.89 16.38
C PHE A 712 14.72 -24.81 15.53
N VAL A 713 15.38 -23.66 15.40
CA VAL A 713 14.74 -22.45 14.87
C VAL A 713 14.46 -22.55 13.36
N ASN A 714 15.27 -23.33 12.65
CA ASN A 714 15.13 -23.55 11.21
C ASN A 714 14.22 -24.74 10.85
N TYR A 715 13.58 -25.39 11.83
CA TYR A 715 12.49 -26.32 11.59
C TYR A 715 11.15 -25.57 11.64
N ALA A 716 10.39 -25.63 10.55
CA ALA A 716 9.04 -25.09 10.47
C ALA A 716 8.01 -26.17 10.89
N PRO A 717 7.39 -26.04 12.08
CA PRO A 717 6.34 -26.97 12.47
C PRO A 717 5.09 -26.84 11.61
N THR A 718 4.30 -27.90 11.53
CA THR A 718 3.07 -27.94 10.74
C THR A 718 1.85 -27.84 11.64
N TYR A 719 0.98 -26.88 11.36
CA TYR A 719 -0.38 -26.84 11.92
C TYR A 719 -1.28 -27.70 11.04
N THR A 720 -2.00 -28.65 11.64
CA THR A 720 -2.90 -29.54 10.89
C THR A 720 -4.35 -29.22 11.20
N PHE A 721 -5.13 -28.91 10.17
CA PHE A 721 -6.57 -28.71 10.32
C PHE A 721 -7.30 -30.00 10.66
N ASN A 722 -8.33 -29.90 11.51
CA ASN A 722 -9.33 -30.94 11.66
C ASN A 722 -10.34 -30.86 10.50
N ALA A 723 -9.92 -31.26 9.30
CA ALA A 723 -10.74 -31.18 8.09
C ALA A 723 -12.03 -32.01 8.16
N GLY A 724 -12.05 -33.09 8.96
CA GLY A 724 -13.26 -33.88 9.20
C GLY A 724 -14.32 -33.10 9.98
N LYS A 725 -13.91 -32.29 10.95
CA LYS A 725 -14.82 -31.47 11.75
C LYS A 725 -15.14 -30.12 11.10
N PHE A 726 -14.16 -29.52 10.42
CA PHE A 726 -14.25 -28.17 9.86
C PHE A 726 -13.95 -28.12 8.35
N PRO A 727 -14.67 -28.89 7.50
CA PRO A 727 -14.36 -28.99 6.08
C PRO A 727 -14.49 -27.67 5.30
N GLN A 728 -15.32 -26.70 5.75
CA GLN A 728 -15.47 -25.43 5.01
C GLN A 728 -14.19 -24.60 5.01
N ALA A 729 -13.59 -24.37 6.18
CA ALA A 729 -12.35 -23.61 6.32
C ALA A 729 -11.16 -24.37 5.70
N ALA A 730 -11.11 -25.70 5.89
CA ALA A 730 -10.06 -26.52 5.32
C ALA A 730 -10.07 -26.56 3.79
N ALA A 731 -11.25 -26.60 3.16
CA ALA A 731 -11.36 -26.51 1.70
C ALA A 731 -10.96 -25.13 1.17
N HIS A 732 -11.29 -24.04 1.88
CA HIS A 732 -10.87 -22.68 1.51
C HIS A 732 -9.36 -22.51 1.56
N ALA A 733 -8.73 -22.92 2.67
CA ALA A 733 -7.28 -22.87 2.78
C ALA A 733 -6.58 -23.79 1.77
N TRP A 734 -7.16 -24.97 1.48
CA TRP A 734 -6.67 -25.86 0.41
C TRP A 734 -6.68 -25.15 -0.94
N LEU A 735 -7.80 -24.53 -1.32
CA LEU A 735 -7.94 -23.84 -2.60
C LEU A 735 -6.87 -22.76 -2.79
N VAL A 736 -6.67 -21.92 -1.77
CA VAL A 736 -5.66 -20.86 -1.80
C VAL A 736 -4.23 -21.44 -1.80
N GLN A 737 -3.98 -22.48 -1.01
CA GLN A 737 -2.67 -23.12 -0.91
C GLN A 737 -2.28 -23.86 -2.21
N THR A 738 -3.22 -24.45 -2.94
CA THR A 738 -2.90 -25.24 -4.14
C THR A 738 -2.95 -24.43 -5.42
N GLU A 739 -3.92 -23.53 -5.57
CA GLU A 739 -4.19 -22.88 -6.85
C GLU A 739 -3.59 -21.48 -7.00
N LEU A 740 -3.40 -20.74 -5.90
CA LEU A 740 -2.84 -19.38 -5.96
C LEU A 740 -1.32 -19.41 -5.88
N LEU A 741 -0.63 -18.58 -6.67
CA LEU A 741 0.77 -18.25 -6.47
C LEU A 741 0.82 -17.11 -5.43
N PRO A 742 0.88 -17.45 -4.14
CA PRO A 742 2.16 -17.90 -3.59
C PRO A 742 2.14 -19.27 -2.88
N GLN A 743 1.06 -20.04 -2.95
CA GLN A 743 0.92 -21.35 -2.30
C GLN A 743 1.28 -21.35 -0.80
N PRO A 744 0.67 -20.48 0.03
CA PRO A 744 1.12 -20.25 1.39
C PRO A 744 0.94 -21.50 2.29
N GLY A 745 1.92 -21.74 3.16
CA GLY A 745 1.92 -22.85 4.10
C GLY A 745 2.59 -24.14 3.61
N LEU A 746 3.22 -24.11 2.44
CA LEU A 746 4.08 -25.20 1.94
C LEU A 746 5.55 -24.97 2.31
N PRO A 747 6.43 -26.00 2.28
CA PRO A 747 7.85 -25.83 2.62
C PRO A 747 8.59 -24.75 1.82
N ALA A 748 8.23 -24.56 0.55
CA ALA A 748 8.83 -23.54 -0.31
C ALA A 748 8.35 -22.11 0.00
N THR A 749 7.17 -22.00 0.61
CA THR A 749 6.40 -20.75 0.82
C THR A 749 5.71 -20.82 2.19
N PRO A 750 6.48 -20.91 3.29
CA PRO A 750 5.94 -21.10 4.63
C PRO A 750 5.11 -19.88 5.06
N LEU A 751 4.29 -20.10 6.09
CA LEU A 751 3.67 -19.03 6.84
C LEU A 751 4.64 -18.51 7.89
N TYR A 752 4.69 -17.20 8.10
CA TYR A 752 5.55 -16.58 9.11
C TYR A 752 4.70 -15.97 10.22
N TYR A 753 4.89 -16.43 11.45
CA TYR A 753 4.07 -16.01 12.59
C TYR A 753 4.22 -14.52 12.89
N LEU A 754 3.08 -13.84 13.06
CA LEU A 754 2.97 -12.45 13.48
C LEU A 754 2.10 -12.41 14.76
N PRO A 755 2.71 -12.32 15.95
CA PRO A 755 1.99 -12.29 17.21
C PRO A 755 0.94 -11.16 17.25
N GLY A 756 -0.29 -11.51 17.62
CA GLY A 756 -1.39 -10.56 17.77
C GLY A 756 -2.02 -10.04 16.48
N GLY A 757 -1.51 -10.41 15.28
CA GLY A 757 -2.14 -10.04 14.00
C GLY A 757 -2.37 -8.53 13.80
N ARG A 758 -1.53 -7.69 14.45
CA ARG A 758 -1.66 -6.23 14.52
C ARG A 758 -3.01 -5.75 15.10
N ASP A 759 -3.51 -6.40 16.14
CA ASP A 759 -4.77 -6.02 16.80
C ASP A 759 -5.93 -5.93 15.80
N GLU A 760 -6.10 -6.99 15.00
CA GLU A 760 -7.12 -7.11 13.95
C GLU A 760 -6.91 -6.23 12.70
N GLN A 761 -5.93 -5.33 12.66
CA GLN A 761 -5.71 -4.45 11.49
C GLN A 761 -5.50 -5.19 10.17
N ASN A 762 -4.87 -6.39 10.19
CA ASN A 762 -4.74 -7.20 8.98
C ASN A 762 -6.11 -7.76 8.55
N ARG A 763 -6.91 -8.18 9.53
CA ARG A 763 -8.26 -8.70 9.32
C ARG A 763 -9.19 -7.63 8.76
N ASP A 764 -9.07 -6.40 9.23
CA ASP A 764 -9.86 -5.25 8.80
C ASP A 764 -9.62 -4.88 7.34
N VAL A 765 -8.50 -5.30 6.73
CA VAL A 765 -8.26 -5.11 5.29
C VAL A 765 -8.93 -6.23 4.48
N VAL A 766 -8.80 -7.49 4.90
CA VAL A 766 -9.34 -8.63 4.15
C VAL A 766 -10.86 -8.79 4.33
N CYS A 767 -11.37 -8.39 5.49
CA CYS A 767 -12.79 -8.39 5.83
C CYS A 767 -13.26 -6.96 6.13
N ASP A 768 -12.89 -6.06 5.22
CA ASP A 768 -13.10 -4.61 5.20
C ASP A 768 -14.56 -4.14 5.14
N GLU A 769 -15.48 -5.04 4.82
CA GLU A 769 -16.89 -4.73 4.64
C GLU A 769 -17.73 -5.29 5.80
N GLU A 770 -18.29 -4.40 6.62
CA GLU A 770 -19.21 -4.79 7.70
C GLU A 770 -20.40 -5.58 7.12
N GLY A 771 -20.67 -6.77 7.68
CA GLY A 771 -21.74 -7.64 7.21
C GLY A 771 -21.48 -8.35 5.88
N TRP A 772 -20.26 -8.27 5.32
CA TRP A 772 -19.91 -8.89 4.03
C TRP A 772 -20.26 -10.37 3.96
N ALA A 773 -19.94 -11.14 5.00
CA ALA A 773 -20.22 -12.57 5.03
C ALA A 773 -21.72 -12.84 4.94
N ALA A 774 -22.55 -12.07 5.65
CA ALA A 774 -24.00 -12.20 5.59
C ALA A 774 -24.57 -11.81 4.22
N ALA A 775 -23.97 -10.84 3.54
CA ALA A 775 -24.39 -10.40 2.21
C ALA A 775 -24.01 -11.38 1.09
N ASN A 776 -22.94 -12.17 1.27
CA ASN A 776 -22.38 -13.03 0.24
C ASN A 776 -22.50 -14.55 0.51
N GLY A 777 -22.87 -14.95 1.74
CA GLY A 777 -22.98 -16.36 2.13
C GLY A 777 -24.39 -16.93 2.05
N ASP A 778 -24.50 -18.25 2.21
CA ASP A 778 -25.77 -18.97 2.25
C ASP A 778 -26.05 -19.50 3.68
N PRO A 779 -27.07 -19.00 4.38
CA PRO A 779 -27.42 -19.49 5.71
C PRO A 779 -27.73 -20.99 5.78
N ALA A 780 -28.05 -21.65 4.67
CA ALA A 780 -28.25 -23.10 4.62
C ALA A 780 -26.95 -23.91 4.83
N ALA A 781 -25.79 -23.27 4.78
CA ALA A 781 -24.48 -23.88 5.05
C ALA A 781 -24.02 -23.74 6.52
N LEU A 782 -24.84 -23.14 7.39
CA LEU A 782 -24.55 -23.01 8.82
C LEU A 782 -24.58 -24.36 9.55
N SER A 783 -23.69 -24.53 10.53
CA SER A 783 -23.61 -25.79 11.29
C SER A 783 -24.69 -25.92 12.36
N SER A 784 -25.35 -24.81 12.74
CA SER A 784 -26.46 -24.82 13.70
C SER A 784 -27.35 -23.56 13.58
N PRO A 785 -28.56 -23.55 14.16
CA PRO A 785 -29.43 -22.37 14.17
C PRO A 785 -28.88 -21.14 14.92
N ASN A 786 -27.90 -21.33 15.82
CA ASN A 786 -27.26 -20.25 16.60
C ASN A 786 -25.93 -19.79 15.97
N ASP A 787 -25.56 -20.38 14.84
CA ASP A 787 -24.35 -20.03 14.10
C ASP A 787 -24.61 -18.82 13.19
N THR A 788 -23.56 -18.14 12.76
CA THR A 788 -23.64 -16.99 11.85
C THR A 788 -22.61 -17.11 10.75
N LEU A 789 -22.86 -16.49 9.60
CA LEU A 789 -21.89 -16.42 8.53
C LEU A 789 -20.73 -15.51 8.96
N ASN A 790 -19.51 -15.97 8.72
CA ASN A 790 -18.29 -15.28 9.11
C ASN A 790 -17.33 -15.17 7.93
N CYS A 791 -16.57 -14.06 7.89
CA CYS A 791 -15.54 -13.82 6.90
C CYS A 791 -14.24 -14.54 7.32
N ASP A 792 -14.00 -15.69 6.73
CA ASP A 792 -12.75 -16.45 6.86
C ASP A 792 -11.67 -15.85 5.95
N GLU A 793 -10.42 -15.84 6.41
CA GLU A 793 -9.29 -15.29 5.66
C GLU A 793 -8.13 -16.30 5.63
N PHE A 794 -7.51 -16.44 4.46
CA PHE A 794 -6.29 -17.20 4.34
C PHE A 794 -5.33 -16.54 3.33
N SER A 795 -4.05 -16.33 3.66
CA SER A 795 -3.40 -16.72 4.92
C SER A 795 -3.86 -15.90 6.14
N PHE A 796 -3.79 -16.53 7.31
CA PHE A 796 -4.31 -16.01 8.58
C PHE A 796 -3.81 -14.58 8.91
N ASN A 797 -4.63 -13.74 9.57
CA ASN A 797 -4.19 -12.40 10.05
C ASN A 797 -2.90 -12.42 10.87
N ALA A 798 -2.67 -13.48 11.65
CA ALA A 798 -1.53 -13.64 12.53
C ALA A 798 -0.28 -14.11 11.77
N THR A 799 -0.15 -13.71 10.51
CA THR A 799 1.01 -14.01 9.67
C THR A 799 1.47 -12.81 8.86
N TYR A 800 2.77 -12.75 8.55
CA TYR A 800 3.31 -11.78 7.58
C TYR A 800 2.80 -12.03 6.15
N ASN A 801 2.27 -13.23 5.89
CA ASN A 801 1.67 -13.61 4.61
C ASN A 801 0.25 -13.05 4.44
N SER A 802 -0.40 -12.57 5.50
CA SER A 802 -1.78 -12.04 5.45
C SER A 802 -1.92 -10.99 4.35
N GLY A 803 -3.05 -11.04 3.63
CA GLY A 803 -3.42 -10.01 2.66
C GLY A 803 -3.41 -8.60 3.27
N GLY A 804 -3.84 -8.47 4.52
CA GLY A 804 -3.87 -7.19 5.21
C GLY A 804 -2.53 -6.70 5.76
N MET A 805 -1.44 -7.46 5.58
CA MET A 805 -0.11 -7.07 6.05
C MET A 805 0.57 -6.13 5.02
N PRO A 806 0.83 -4.86 5.34
CA PRO A 806 1.40 -3.91 4.38
C PRO A 806 2.86 -4.24 4.04
N ALA A 807 3.25 -4.01 2.77
CA ALA A 807 4.64 -4.16 2.32
C ALA A 807 5.64 -3.36 3.18
N SER A 808 5.25 -2.14 3.58
CA SER A 808 6.07 -1.25 4.40
C SER A 808 6.39 -1.79 5.80
N LEU A 809 5.62 -2.78 6.28
CA LEU A 809 5.81 -3.46 7.54
C LEU A 809 6.37 -4.90 7.36
N GLY A 810 6.81 -5.25 6.15
CA GLY A 810 7.34 -6.58 5.82
C GLY A 810 6.29 -7.60 5.39
N GLY A 811 5.08 -7.14 5.04
CA GLY A 811 4.05 -8.02 4.47
C GLY A 811 4.45 -8.63 3.15
N LEU A 812 4.15 -9.91 2.97
CA LEU A 812 4.57 -10.70 1.81
C LEU A 812 3.53 -10.69 0.69
N ASN A 813 2.25 -10.53 1.02
CA ASN A 813 1.14 -10.60 0.06
C ASN A 813 0.15 -9.43 0.23
N PRO A 814 0.61 -8.16 0.28
CA PRO A 814 -0.24 -7.02 0.61
C PRO A 814 -1.35 -6.82 -0.41
N VAL A 815 -2.57 -6.58 0.07
CA VAL A 815 -3.71 -6.04 -0.69
C VAL A 815 -4.25 -4.79 -0.01
N SER A 816 -4.97 -3.95 -0.74
CA SER A 816 -5.63 -2.75 -0.18
C SER A 816 -7.05 -3.01 0.31
N SER A 817 -7.65 -4.13 -0.12
CA SER A 817 -9.00 -4.59 0.21
C SER A 817 -9.11 -6.09 0.00
N GLY A 818 -9.96 -6.75 0.79
CA GLY A 818 -10.27 -8.16 0.61
C GLY A 818 -10.96 -8.48 -0.72
N SER A 819 -11.45 -7.48 -1.45
CA SER A 819 -12.05 -7.71 -2.76
C SER A 819 -11.02 -8.13 -3.83
N GLU A 820 -9.73 -7.89 -3.56
CA GLU A 820 -8.57 -8.34 -4.35
C GLU A 820 -8.17 -9.79 -4.04
N CYS A 821 -8.61 -10.34 -2.89
CA CYS A 821 -8.42 -11.75 -2.58
C CYS A 821 -9.37 -12.63 -3.40
N LEU A 822 -9.03 -13.91 -3.55
CA LEU A 822 -9.95 -14.93 -4.06
C LEU A 822 -11.16 -15.02 -3.14
N GLN A 823 -12.37 -14.82 -3.68
CA GLN A 823 -13.58 -14.73 -2.85
C GLN A 823 -14.52 -15.92 -3.06
N THR A 824 -14.77 -16.66 -1.98
CA THR A 824 -15.67 -17.82 -2.00
C THR A 824 -16.77 -17.74 -0.94
N TYR A 825 -17.73 -18.65 -1.00
CA TYR A 825 -18.76 -18.82 0.00
C TYR A 825 -19.23 -20.28 0.05
N ALA A 826 -19.63 -20.74 1.24
CA ALA A 826 -20.22 -22.06 1.40
C ALA A 826 -21.72 -22.04 1.05
N LYS A 827 -22.16 -23.09 0.36
CA LYS A 827 -23.57 -23.29 -0.02
C LYS A 827 -23.98 -24.74 0.13
N ASN A 828 -25.18 -24.97 0.69
CA ASN A 828 -25.77 -26.30 0.76
C ASN A 828 -26.64 -26.57 -0.46
N VAL A 829 -26.28 -27.60 -1.24
CA VAL A 829 -27.04 -28.08 -2.39
C VAL A 829 -27.50 -29.51 -2.10
N ASN A 830 -28.81 -29.67 -1.85
CA ASN A 830 -29.45 -30.97 -1.62
C ASN A 830 -28.78 -31.82 -0.52
N GLY A 831 -28.33 -31.19 0.56
CA GLY A 831 -27.71 -31.87 1.70
C GLY A 831 -26.20 -32.06 1.61
N THR A 832 -25.57 -31.59 0.52
CA THR A 832 -24.11 -31.56 0.38
C THR A 832 -23.63 -30.12 0.39
N VAL A 833 -22.57 -29.83 1.15
CA VAL A 833 -21.99 -28.48 1.18
C VAL A 833 -20.98 -28.36 0.05
N HIS A 834 -21.02 -27.23 -0.64
CA HIS A 834 -20.06 -26.84 -1.66
C HIS A 834 -19.40 -25.52 -1.27
N LEU A 835 -18.17 -25.30 -1.75
CA LEU A 835 -17.52 -23.99 -1.75
C LEU A 835 -17.57 -23.43 -3.17
N TYR A 836 -18.23 -22.28 -3.33
CA TYR A 836 -18.41 -21.58 -4.61
C TYR A 836 -17.70 -20.24 -4.63
N ASN A 837 -17.28 -19.77 -5.81
CA ASN A 837 -16.83 -18.39 -6.00
C ASN A 837 -18.02 -17.41 -6.03
N ILE A 838 -17.80 -16.16 -5.62
CA ILE A 838 -18.85 -15.13 -5.62
C ILE A 838 -19.13 -14.60 -7.03
N GLY A 839 -20.42 -14.39 -7.34
CA GLY A 839 -20.90 -13.49 -8.41
C GLY A 839 -20.47 -13.82 -9.84
N GLY A 840 -20.28 -15.10 -10.20
CA GLY A 840 -20.03 -15.49 -11.59
C GLY A 840 -18.73 -14.96 -12.20
N TYR A 841 -17.77 -14.62 -11.34
CA TYR A 841 -16.40 -14.24 -11.69
C TYR A 841 -15.51 -15.47 -11.81
N ALA A 842 -14.74 -15.59 -12.89
CA ALA A 842 -13.67 -16.60 -12.91
C ALA A 842 -12.40 -16.03 -12.27
N PRO A 843 -11.78 -16.76 -11.32
CA PRO A 843 -10.50 -16.37 -10.72
C PRO A 843 -9.47 -16.00 -11.78
N GLN A 844 -8.67 -14.97 -11.51
CA GLN A 844 -7.50 -14.69 -12.31
C GLN A 844 -6.36 -15.67 -11.99
N TRP A 845 -6.41 -16.31 -10.82
CA TRP A 845 -5.34 -17.13 -10.23
C TRP A 845 -4.06 -16.32 -9.94
N SER A 846 -4.16 -15.00 -9.99
CA SER A 846 -3.13 -14.03 -9.60
C SER A 846 -3.42 -13.41 -8.23
N GLU A 847 -4.56 -13.73 -7.62
CA GLU A 847 -4.88 -13.33 -6.26
C GLU A 847 -3.83 -13.91 -5.28
N VAL A 848 -3.48 -13.14 -4.24
CA VAL A 848 -2.39 -13.51 -3.31
C VAL A 848 -2.89 -13.97 -1.93
N CYS A 849 -4.20 -13.90 -1.73
CA CYS A 849 -4.94 -14.26 -0.52
C CYS A 849 -6.34 -14.75 -0.92
N GLY A 850 -7.09 -15.31 0.04
CA GLY A 850 -8.48 -15.69 -0.12
C GLY A 850 -9.33 -15.25 1.07
N ARG A 851 -10.56 -14.81 0.80
CA ARG A 851 -11.60 -14.59 1.80
C ARG A 851 -12.84 -15.42 1.50
N SER A 852 -13.50 -15.95 2.52
CA SER A 852 -14.66 -16.83 2.33
C SER A 852 -15.80 -16.51 3.29
N SER A 853 -17.03 -16.53 2.79
CA SER A 853 -18.22 -16.50 3.65
C SER A 853 -18.63 -17.92 4.03
N ILE A 854 -18.28 -18.34 5.24
CA ILE A 854 -18.53 -19.69 5.76
C ILE A 854 -19.20 -19.65 7.12
N SER A 855 -19.63 -20.82 7.60
CA SER A 855 -20.13 -20.99 8.97
C SER A 855 -19.10 -20.51 10.01
N GLY A 856 -19.52 -19.68 10.96
CA GLY A 856 -18.66 -19.16 12.02
C GLY A 856 -18.09 -20.26 12.93
N SER A 857 -18.89 -21.29 13.20
CA SER A 857 -18.40 -22.48 13.91
C SER A 857 -17.37 -23.29 13.12
N GLN A 858 -17.45 -23.31 11.79
CA GLN A 858 -16.44 -23.92 10.91
C GLN A 858 -15.15 -23.10 10.89
N ASN A 859 -15.26 -21.77 10.73
CA ASN A 859 -14.12 -20.86 10.75
C ASN A 859 -13.38 -20.90 12.10
N SER A 860 -14.01 -20.39 13.16
CA SER A 860 -13.39 -20.25 14.47
C SER A 860 -12.98 -21.60 15.07
N GLY A 861 -13.71 -22.67 14.74
CA GLY A 861 -13.37 -24.03 15.15
C GLY A 861 -12.07 -24.53 14.53
N SER A 862 -11.83 -24.28 13.24
CA SER A 862 -10.61 -24.67 12.54
C SER A 862 -9.36 -23.96 13.07
N ALA A 863 -9.50 -22.70 13.52
CA ALA A 863 -8.43 -21.88 14.08
C ALA A 863 -8.27 -22.02 15.61
N GLY A 864 -9.19 -22.71 16.30
CA GLY A 864 -9.24 -22.73 17.77
C GLY A 864 -8.01 -23.34 18.44
N GLY A 865 -7.18 -24.10 17.72
CA GLY A 865 -5.93 -24.67 18.20
C GLY A 865 -4.66 -23.87 17.86
N LEU A 866 -4.76 -22.77 17.10
CA LEU A 866 -3.57 -22.03 16.64
C LEU A 866 -2.77 -21.41 17.78
N SER A 867 -3.46 -20.80 18.76
CA SER A 867 -2.79 -20.17 19.91
C SER A 867 -1.98 -21.17 20.73
N SER A 868 -2.56 -22.34 21.03
CA SER A 868 -1.85 -23.41 21.74
C SER A 868 -0.77 -24.06 20.89
N PHE A 869 -0.94 -24.16 19.58
CA PHE A 869 0.12 -24.59 18.66
C PHE A 869 1.33 -23.65 18.73
N PHE A 870 1.11 -22.33 18.65
CA PHE A 870 2.19 -21.35 18.74
C PHE A 870 2.94 -21.42 20.07
N SER A 871 2.23 -21.57 21.20
CA SER A 871 2.89 -21.69 22.51
C SER A 871 3.58 -23.04 22.69
N ASN A 872 2.93 -24.16 22.35
CA ASN A 872 3.48 -25.51 22.53
C ASN A 872 4.71 -25.77 21.66
N LEU A 873 4.78 -25.17 20.47
CA LEU A 873 5.94 -25.29 19.58
C LEU A 873 6.89 -24.09 19.66
N ARG A 874 6.63 -23.20 20.64
CA ARG A 874 7.40 -22.00 20.96
C ARG A 874 7.71 -21.17 19.71
N LEU A 875 6.69 -20.81 18.92
CA LEU A 875 6.88 -19.89 17.80
C LEU A 875 7.01 -18.46 18.30
N MET A 876 8.00 -17.73 17.77
CA MET A 876 8.18 -16.29 18.00
C MET A 876 7.90 -15.49 16.72
N ASN A 877 7.85 -14.17 16.85
CA ASN A 877 7.67 -13.27 15.72
C ASN A 877 8.65 -13.58 14.58
N GLY A 878 8.12 -13.83 13.38
CA GLY A 878 8.88 -14.18 12.20
C GLY A 878 9.26 -15.66 12.08
N ASP A 879 8.97 -16.52 13.05
CA ASP A 879 9.20 -17.96 12.91
C ASP A 879 8.32 -18.54 11.81
N ALA A 880 8.91 -19.43 11.01
CA ALA A 880 8.20 -20.14 9.95
C ALA A 880 7.35 -21.29 10.53
N PHE A 881 6.20 -21.55 9.91
CA PHE A 881 5.38 -22.73 10.11
C PHE A 881 4.64 -23.11 8.82
N LEU A 882 4.18 -24.35 8.75
CA LEU A 882 3.46 -24.92 7.61
C LEU A 882 1.99 -25.14 7.96
N LEU A 883 1.16 -25.32 6.94
CA LEU A 883 -0.24 -25.71 7.09
C LEU A 883 -0.49 -27.01 6.34
N ASP A 884 -0.92 -28.04 7.05
CA ASP A 884 -1.62 -29.18 6.45
C ASP A 884 -3.13 -28.93 6.55
N THR A 885 -3.76 -28.78 5.39
CA THR A 885 -5.20 -28.52 5.28
C THR A 885 -6.03 -29.76 5.63
N GLY A 886 -5.42 -30.95 5.76
CA GLY A 886 -6.11 -32.21 6.02
C GLY A 886 -6.99 -32.66 4.86
N MET A 887 -6.81 -32.06 3.67
CA MET A 887 -7.62 -32.32 2.48
C MET A 887 -6.77 -32.81 1.29
N THR A 888 -7.42 -33.63 0.49
CA THR A 888 -7.02 -34.00 -0.88
C THR A 888 -8.20 -33.80 -1.82
N SER A 889 -7.95 -33.75 -3.12
CA SER A 889 -9.00 -33.49 -4.11
C SER A 889 -8.84 -34.34 -5.36
N ASP A 890 -9.96 -34.57 -6.04
CA ASP A 890 -10.01 -34.99 -7.43
C ASP A 890 -10.64 -33.85 -8.24
N CYS A 891 -9.82 -33.18 -9.07
CA CYS A 891 -10.17 -31.94 -9.73
C CYS A 891 -10.21 -32.07 -11.26
N ALA A 892 -11.18 -31.39 -11.87
CA ALA A 892 -11.35 -31.27 -13.31
C ALA A 892 -11.27 -29.79 -13.74
N PRO A 893 -10.08 -29.26 -14.05
CA PRO A 893 -9.93 -27.87 -14.50
C PRO A 893 -10.42 -27.70 -15.94
N VAL A 894 -11.17 -26.62 -16.20
CA VAL A 894 -11.63 -26.23 -17.54
C VAL A 894 -11.48 -24.72 -17.72
N GLY A 895 -10.45 -24.29 -18.47
CA GLY A 895 -10.13 -22.88 -18.60
C GLY A 895 -9.72 -22.27 -17.25
N ARG A 896 -10.41 -21.20 -16.82
CA ARG A 896 -10.22 -20.59 -15.50
C ARG A 896 -11.09 -21.22 -14.39
N SER A 897 -11.87 -22.26 -14.71
CA SER A 897 -12.79 -22.89 -13.78
C SER A 897 -12.24 -24.17 -13.18
N LEU A 898 -12.62 -24.44 -11.94
CA LEU A 898 -12.16 -25.56 -11.15
C LEU A 898 -13.35 -26.25 -10.46
N THR A 899 -13.59 -27.52 -10.82
CA THR A 899 -14.52 -28.37 -10.10
C THR A 899 -13.77 -29.50 -9.43
N CYS A 900 -13.93 -29.66 -8.12
CA CYS A 900 -13.25 -30.69 -7.35
C CYS A 900 -14.20 -31.45 -6.43
N THR A 901 -13.92 -32.74 -6.24
CA THR A 901 -14.46 -33.51 -5.11
C THR A 901 -13.42 -33.57 -4.01
N MET A 902 -13.71 -32.94 -2.86
CA MET A 902 -12.81 -32.88 -1.72
C MET A 902 -12.94 -34.15 -0.87
N THR A 903 -11.81 -34.64 -0.39
CA THR A 903 -11.70 -35.83 0.47
C THR A 903 -10.78 -35.54 1.64
N LEU A 904 -11.00 -36.23 2.76
CA LEU A 904 -10.11 -36.14 3.91
C LEU A 904 -8.81 -36.87 3.59
N ARG A 905 -7.67 -36.25 3.91
CA ARG A 905 -6.39 -36.92 3.86
C ARG A 905 -6.37 -38.00 4.97
N PRO A 906 -5.97 -39.25 4.67
CA PRO A 906 -6.00 -40.37 5.62
C PRO A 906 -5.18 -40.17 6.88
#